data_AF-A0A7Y2SKH4-F1
#
_entry.id   AF-A0A7Y2SKH4-F1
#
_cell.length_a   1.000
_cell.length_b   1.000
_cell.length_c   1.000
_cell.angle_alpha   90.00
_cell.angle_beta   90.00
_cell.angle_gamma   90.00
#
_symmetry.space_group_name_H-M   'P 1'
#
loop_
_entity.id
_entity.type
_entity.pdbx_description
1 polymer ?
#
loop_
_entity_poly.entity_id
_entity_poly.type
_entity_poly.pdbx_seq_one_letter_code
_entity_poly.pdbx_strand_id
1 'polypeptide(L)'
;MAQRARDVLLIIAPLAWVESVRWLSGAPPDAGVLWRGLFVAGSLAAAWAGSPRPATGRSWRWPWPTAGVGAVGTLAALWYVLTAATPATWAMVASGYVALLWATQVAAADLPRRLRPALPLGIALLAGLAVAAMGQVEARFSDEEFFVSIQAAALAGLWWWLWQAWHSLGRLVPPPALPARDLALPRPRYTAPPLALAVALAAALCWRAYLGSFFPAQAPAYTDITTDEPFLCGSVPESGQVYNGRAVFQHLIDLLAQHPQKGAPEYGMLALSTGDTEWAQQFRTQLLAEAAAALFAGPANSVKYIQYEASGRVYYYDRVRSTFPGLFSTEDDAKVRAWFAAVNRRALTVEWIDWTYSLALGDWPEGPYANQESGAGLLALLNSTGLADPALTGRNQDYLRRHPGGWDVRFRNTDDAVIYQPEWINNAYYQHLAGGGAQPEQVRRSIEWLLVQALPDGMPLQYNYPIAESSDGAAYLAAQILGDPRYIWLAGRALEGRAATIGYTGAQPGVEGPSDMVGHAPTTGSCLVYGDSGMPNQPGPLAPDKIIFRDGWEPGSAYAMLNLRFTGWHRYKASNTLTLAYQAGPLVADQLEGRTFNWLPVGRRFFRDKRIPRENLSGLLVARSGMSDLIGQLTGGGPWAQDPPFYAGVEQFSTGLEYDSSTTTLSGWRGWSQRRTIRFYHGGPLVVYDQADGPAGVPAAIAWSLPGAAPLAGKRIALRDGPDPAEMVFVGAGALQDEAQESGGRRVLALPAQAGHLTLVSVLLTSGWAGADVQLDSADANLLITSGAQRIIVPLDGR
;
A
#
# COMPACT_ATOMS: atom_id res chain seq x y z
N MET A 1 -15.08 -51.52 -12.17
CA MET A 1 -14.16 -51.04 -11.12
C MET A 1 -13.58 -49.65 -11.44
N ALA A 2 -13.04 -49.41 -12.65
CA ALA A 2 -12.49 -48.11 -13.05
C ALA A 2 -13.42 -46.90 -12.84
N GLN A 3 -14.71 -47.01 -13.20
CA GLN A 3 -15.68 -45.91 -12.99
C GLN A 3 -15.91 -45.59 -11.51
N ARG A 4 -16.02 -46.60 -10.64
CA ARG A 4 -16.18 -46.39 -9.18
C ARG A 4 -14.93 -45.76 -8.57
N ALA A 5 -13.74 -46.19 -8.99
CA ALA A 5 -12.49 -45.58 -8.56
C ALA A 5 -12.41 -44.10 -8.98
N ARG A 6 -12.80 -43.78 -10.21
CA ARG A 6 -12.93 -42.40 -10.69
C ARG A 6 -13.90 -41.58 -9.84
N ASP A 7 -15.08 -42.12 -9.54
CA ASP A 7 -16.09 -41.41 -8.75
C ASP A 7 -15.61 -41.15 -7.31
N VAL A 8 -14.87 -42.08 -6.69
CA VAL A 8 -14.23 -41.88 -5.38
C VAL A 8 -13.15 -40.79 -5.43
N LEU A 9 -12.30 -40.79 -6.47
CA LEU A 9 -11.28 -39.75 -6.63
C LEU A 9 -11.92 -38.36 -6.78
N LEU A 10 -13.03 -38.25 -7.53
CA LEU A 10 -13.76 -37.00 -7.69
C LEU A 10 -14.41 -36.51 -6.39
N ILE A 11 -14.76 -37.40 -5.46
CA ILE A 11 -15.31 -37.02 -4.15
C ILE A 11 -14.24 -36.37 -3.26
N ILE A 12 -12.97 -36.80 -3.37
CA ILE A 12 -11.85 -36.27 -2.58
C ILE A 12 -11.24 -35.01 -3.22
N ALA A 13 -11.43 -34.82 -4.53
CA ALA A 13 -10.86 -33.72 -5.31
C ALA A 13 -11.07 -32.30 -4.72
N PRO A 14 -12.22 -31.93 -4.11
CA PRO A 14 -12.39 -30.60 -3.53
C PRO A 14 -11.42 -30.31 -2.38
N LEU A 15 -11.19 -31.30 -1.50
CA LEU A 15 -10.24 -31.13 -0.39
C LEU A 15 -8.80 -31.10 -0.91
N ALA A 16 -8.46 -31.99 -1.84
CA ALA A 16 -7.15 -31.99 -2.48
C ALA A 16 -6.85 -30.65 -3.19
N TRP A 17 -7.85 -30.05 -3.84
CA TRP A 17 -7.74 -28.72 -4.44
C TRP A 17 -7.41 -27.65 -3.41
N VAL A 18 -8.15 -27.59 -2.30
CA VAL A 18 -7.92 -26.60 -1.23
C VAL A 18 -6.53 -26.73 -0.62
N GLU A 19 -6.10 -27.94 -0.28
CA GLU A 19 -4.75 -28.16 0.26
C GLU A 19 -3.65 -27.84 -0.77
N SER A 20 -3.89 -28.09 -2.06
CA SER A 20 -2.94 -27.74 -3.12
C SER A 20 -2.80 -26.22 -3.27
N VAL A 21 -3.91 -25.48 -3.27
CA VAL A 21 -3.89 -24.01 -3.35
C VAL A 21 -3.14 -23.42 -2.16
N ARG A 22 -3.43 -23.89 -0.94
CA ARG A 22 -2.73 -23.46 0.28
C ARG A 22 -1.24 -23.76 0.25
N TRP A 23 -0.87 -24.94 -0.21
CA TRP A 23 0.55 -25.31 -0.33
C TRP A 23 1.27 -24.41 -1.33
N LEU A 24 0.64 -24.13 -2.48
CA LEU A 24 1.18 -23.20 -3.50
C LEU A 24 1.28 -21.76 -2.99
N SER A 25 0.41 -21.34 -2.07
CA SER A 25 0.48 -20.03 -1.43
C SER A 25 1.50 -19.96 -0.29
N GLY A 26 2.24 -21.05 -0.02
CA GLY A 26 3.23 -21.14 1.06
C GLY A 26 2.63 -21.30 2.46
N ALA A 27 1.34 -21.62 2.58
CA ALA A 27 0.74 -21.87 3.89
C ALA A 27 1.20 -23.25 4.42
N PRO A 28 1.71 -23.35 5.66
CA PRO A 28 2.13 -24.62 6.21
C PRO A 28 0.92 -25.56 6.43
N PRO A 29 1.16 -26.89 6.47
CA PRO A 29 0.17 -27.84 6.96
C PRO A 29 -0.26 -27.48 8.39
N ASP A 30 -1.57 -27.52 8.66
CA ASP A 30 -2.12 -27.14 9.95
C ASP A 30 -3.26 -28.08 10.38
N ALA A 31 -3.67 -27.97 11.64
CA ALA A 31 -4.83 -28.69 12.18
C ALA A 31 -6.15 -28.27 11.50
N GLY A 32 -6.16 -27.16 10.77
CA GLY A 32 -7.32 -26.66 10.03
C GLY A 32 -7.77 -27.59 8.90
N VAL A 33 -6.95 -28.55 8.46
CA VAL A 33 -7.34 -29.55 7.44
C VAL A 33 -8.61 -30.30 7.83
N LEU A 34 -8.82 -30.52 9.14
CA LEU A 34 -10.03 -31.15 9.65
C LEU A 34 -11.27 -30.28 9.40
N TRP A 35 -11.19 -28.98 9.67
CA TRP A 35 -12.29 -28.04 9.43
C TRP A 35 -12.62 -27.91 7.94
N ARG A 36 -11.59 -27.88 7.08
CA ARG A 36 -11.77 -27.84 5.62
C ARG A 36 -12.39 -29.14 5.10
N GLY A 37 -11.96 -30.28 5.64
CA GLY A 37 -12.57 -31.59 5.38
C GLY A 37 -14.03 -31.65 5.81
N LEU A 38 -14.37 -31.16 7.02
CA LEU A 38 -15.74 -31.07 7.52
C LEU A 38 -16.60 -30.14 6.66
N PHE A 39 -16.06 -29.01 6.21
CA PHE A 39 -16.75 -28.10 5.30
C PHE A 39 -17.09 -28.77 3.96
N VAL A 40 -16.11 -29.44 3.33
CA VAL A 40 -16.32 -30.16 2.07
C VAL A 40 -17.32 -31.30 2.24
N ALA A 41 -17.10 -32.17 3.23
CA ALA A 41 -17.96 -33.32 3.48
C ALA A 41 -19.39 -32.91 3.86
N GLY A 42 -19.52 -31.91 4.74
CA GLY A 42 -20.81 -31.35 5.16
C GLY A 42 -21.58 -30.72 4.00
N SER A 43 -20.90 -29.95 3.14
CA SER A 43 -21.51 -29.36 1.93
C SER A 43 -22.01 -30.44 0.97
N LEU A 44 -21.21 -31.48 0.72
CA LEU A 44 -21.61 -32.60 -0.15
C LEU A 44 -22.78 -33.40 0.42
N ALA A 45 -22.76 -33.69 1.72
CA ALA A 45 -23.83 -34.40 2.41
C ALA A 45 -25.14 -33.61 2.38
N ALA A 46 -25.09 -32.30 2.67
CA ALA A 46 -26.25 -31.41 2.59
C ALA A 46 -26.79 -31.31 1.16
N ALA A 47 -25.92 -31.10 0.16
CA ALA A 47 -26.31 -31.03 -1.24
C ALA A 47 -26.97 -32.32 -1.72
N TRP A 48 -26.43 -33.48 -1.33
CA TRP A 48 -27.01 -34.79 -1.64
C TRP A 48 -28.38 -34.99 -0.98
N ALA A 49 -28.51 -34.68 0.32
CA ALA A 49 -29.77 -34.85 1.06
C ALA A 49 -30.90 -33.92 0.57
N GLY A 50 -30.56 -32.70 0.14
CA GLY A 50 -31.53 -31.70 -0.35
C GLY A 50 -31.69 -31.64 -1.87
N SER A 51 -31.16 -32.61 -2.62
CA SER A 51 -31.15 -32.55 -4.10
C SER A 51 -32.57 -32.40 -4.69
N PRO A 52 -32.84 -31.34 -5.46
CA PRO A 52 -34.16 -31.10 -6.06
C PRO A 52 -34.48 -32.17 -7.11
N ARG A 53 -35.77 -32.52 -7.21
CA ARG A 53 -36.25 -33.52 -8.18
C ARG A 53 -37.28 -32.95 -9.14
N PRO A 54 -37.24 -33.35 -10.42
CA PRO A 54 -38.32 -33.01 -11.34
C PRO A 54 -39.61 -33.66 -10.83
N ALA A 55 -40.67 -32.86 -10.71
CA ALA A 55 -42.01 -33.35 -10.42
C ALA A 55 -42.79 -33.57 -11.73
N THR A 56 -43.94 -34.24 -11.66
CA THR A 56 -44.85 -34.38 -12.81
C THR A 56 -45.25 -33.00 -13.34
N GLY A 57 -44.96 -32.71 -14.61
CA GLY A 57 -45.25 -31.44 -15.26
C GLY A 57 -44.06 -30.49 -15.30
N ARG A 58 -44.30 -29.20 -15.01
CA ARG A 58 -43.31 -28.10 -15.13
C ARG A 58 -42.73 -27.65 -13.77
N SER A 59 -42.91 -28.40 -12.69
CA SER A 59 -42.51 -28.03 -11.33
C SER A 59 -41.35 -28.88 -10.80
N TRP A 60 -40.67 -28.36 -9.77
CA TRP A 60 -39.63 -29.07 -9.03
C TRP A 60 -40.07 -29.30 -7.59
N ARG A 61 -39.77 -30.50 -7.06
CA ARG A 61 -39.94 -30.83 -5.64
C ARG A 61 -38.62 -30.63 -4.91
N TRP A 62 -38.70 -29.85 -3.85
CA TRP A 62 -37.58 -29.54 -2.98
C TRP A 62 -37.74 -30.27 -1.65
N PRO A 63 -36.82 -31.21 -1.31
CA PRO A 63 -36.83 -31.92 -0.03
C PRO A 63 -36.77 -30.97 1.16
N TRP A 64 -37.33 -31.34 2.32
CA TRP A 64 -37.27 -30.52 3.53
C TRP A 64 -35.84 -30.10 3.97
N PRO A 65 -34.75 -30.89 3.77
CA PRO A 65 -33.40 -30.43 4.07
C PRO A 65 -33.01 -29.16 3.30
N THR A 66 -33.63 -28.89 2.14
CA THR A 66 -33.47 -27.63 1.41
C THR A 66 -33.87 -26.43 2.27
N ALA A 67 -35.05 -26.51 2.90
CA ALA A 67 -35.54 -25.46 3.79
C ALA A 67 -34.65 -25.33 5.03
N GLY A 68 -34.13 -26.45 5.55
CA GLY A 68 -33.15 -26.45 6.63
C GLY A 68 -31.87 -25.71 6.28
N VAL A 69 -31.25 -26.01 5.12
CA VAL A 69 -30.06 -25.30 4.64
C VAL A 69 -30.35 -23.82 4.40
N GLY A 70 -31.51 -23.48 3.85
CA GLY A 70 -31.93 -22.07 3.67
C GLY A 70 -32.06 -21.32 5.01
N ALA A 71 -32.65 -21.96 6.03
CA ALA A 71 -32.78 -21.39 7.36
C ALA A 71 -31.41 -21.23 8.04
N VAL A 72 -30.55 -22.25 7.99
CA VAL A 72 -29.18 -22.20 8.51
C VAL A 72 -28.38 -21.09 7.82
N GLY A 73 -28.43 -21.00 6.49
CA GLY A 73 -27.75 -19.95 5.73
C GLY A 73 -28.22 -18.55 6.11
N THR A 74 -29.54 -18.37 6.28
CA THR A 74 -30.13 -17.08 6.70
C THR A 74 -29.71 -16.70 8.12
N LEU A 75 -29.83 -17.62 9.07
CA LEU A 75 -29.44 -17.39 10.46
C LEU A 75 -27.93 -17.14 10.58
N ALA A 76 -27.11 -17.86 9.81
CA ALA A 76 -25.68 -17.66 9.75
C ALA A 76 -25.32 -16.30 9.14
N ALA A 77 -26.02 -15.86 8.08
CA ALA A 77 -25.82 -14.53 7.51
C ALA A 77 -26.19 -13.42 8.50
N LEU A 78 -27.33 -13.55 9.20
CA LEU A 78 -27.73 -12.61 10.25
C LEU A 78 -26.71 -12.59 11.40
N TRP A 79 -26.27 -13.76 11.85
CA TRP A 79 -25.25 -13.86 12.89
C TRP A 79 -23.92 -13.23 12.44
N TYR A 80 -23.50 -13.47 11.19
CA TYR A 80 -22.32 -12.87 10.61
C TYR A 80 -22.42 -11.34 10.56
N VAL A 81 -23.53 -10.78 10.06
CA VAL A 81 -23.75 -9.32 10.01
C VAL A 81 -23.67 -8.69 11.41
N LEU A 82 -24.12 -9.40 12.44
CA LEU A 82 -24.11 -8.90 13.82
C LEU A 82 -22.76 -9.05 14.54
N THR A 83 -21.92 -10.02 14.15
CA THR A 83 -20.76 -10.42 14.97
C THR A 83 -19.44 -10.59 14.22
N ALA A 84 -19.48 -10.65 12.89
CA ALA A 84 -18.34 -11.03 12.03
C ALA A 84 -17.68 -12.37 12.43
N ALA A 85 -18.43 -13.28 13.06
CA ALA A 85 -17.89 -14.55 13.56
C ALA A 85 -17.51 -15.51 12.40
N THR A 86 -16.31 -16.09 12.43
CA THR A 86 -15.86 -17.08 11.43
C THR A 86 -16.78 -18.31 11.33
N PRO A 87 -17.27 -18.92 12.43
CA PRO A 87 -18.19 -20.06 12.31
C PRO A 87 -19.46 -19.73 11.50
N ALA A 88 -19.96 -18.49 11.63
CA ALA A 88 -21.09 -18.01 10.87
C ALA A 88 -20.75 -17.87 9.37
N THR A 89 -19.55 -17.41 9.01
CA THR A 89 -19.12 -17.34 7.60
C THR A 89 -18.98 -18.72 6.98
N TRP A 90 -18.42 -19.70 7.68
CA TRP A 90 -18.37 -21.09 7.23
C TRP A 90 -19.76 -21.64 6.91
N ALA A 91 -20.71 -21.48 7.82
CA ALA A 91 -22.09 -21.96 7.63
C ALA A 91 -22.83 -21.22 6.50
N MET A 92 -22.61 -19.91 6.38
CA MET A 92 -23.18 -19.06 5.33
C MET A 92 -22.65 -19.46 3.95
N VAL A 93 -21.32 -19.57 3.78
CA VAL A 93 -20.69 -19.94 2.51
C VAL A 93 -21.04 -21.38 2.12
N ALA A 94 -21.04 -22.33 3.08
CA ALA A 94 -21.46 -23.71 2.82
C ALA A 94 -22.90 -23.77 2.30
N SER A 95 -23.83 -23.11 3.00
CA SER A 95 -25.24 -23.04 2.60
C SER A 95 -25.42 -22.38 1.22
N GLY A 96 -24.68 -21.30 0.95
CA GLY A 96 -24.67 -20.62 -0.34
C GLY A 96 -24.17 -21.52 -1.47
N TYR A 97 -23.05 -22.23 -1.26
CA TYR A 97 -22.50 -23.17 -2.23
C TYR A 97 -23.46 -24.31 -2.53
N VAL A 98 -24.08 -24.89 -1.50
CA VAL A 98 -25.11 -25.94 -1.63
C VAL A 98 -26.33 -25.44 -2.41
N ALA A 99 -26.83 -24.23 -2.11
CA ALA A 99 -27.93 -23.62 -2.85
C ALA A 99 -27.59 -23.42 -4.33
N LEU A 100 -26.36 -22.99 -4.65
CA LEU A 100 -25.88 -22.85 -6.01
C LEU A 100 -25.78 -24.20 -6.74
N LEU A 101 -25.39 -25.29 -6.06
CA LEU A 101 -25.38 -26.63 -6.65
C LEU A 101 -26.79 -27.05 -7.08
N TRP A 102 -27.79 -26.85 -6.22
CA TRP A 102 -29.18 -27.14 -6.55
C TRP A 102 -29.73 -26.25 -7.66
N ALA A 103 -29.46 -24.94 -7.60
CA ALA A 103 -29.87 -24.00 -8.64
C ALA A 103 -29.28 -24.38 -10.01
N THR A 104 -28.02 -24.82 -10.04
CA THR A 104 -27.34 -25.31 -11.26
C THR A 104 -28.08 -26.50 -11.85
N GLN A 105 -28.48 -27.49 -11.04
CA GLN A 105 -29.21 -28.66 -11.50
C GLN A 105 -30.57 -28.29 -12.10
N VAL A 106 -31.31 -27.40 -11.43
CA VAL A 106 -32.63 -26.94 -11.89
C VAL A 106 -32.52 -26.15 -13.19
N ALA A 107 -31.57 -25.23 -13.28
CA ALA A 107 -31.35 -24.41 -14.47
C ALA A 107 -30.83 -25.25 -15.66
N ALA A 108 -29.98 -26.25 -15.43
CA ALA A 108 -29.44 -27.11 -16.48
C ALA A 108 -30.51 -27.96 -17.19
N ALA A 109 -31.63 -28.26 -16.52
CA ALA A 109 -32.67 -29.12 -17.06
C ALA A 109 -33.37 -28.52 -18.29
N ASP A 110 -33.62 -27.20 -18.26
CA ASP A 110 -34.29 -26.47 -19.34
C ASP A 110 -33.30 -25.99 -20.43
N LEU A 111 -31.98 -26.14 -20.22
CA LEU A 111 -30.97 -25.72 -21.18
C LEU A 111 -30.74 -26.76 -22.30
N PRO A 112 -30.49 -26.31 -23.54
CA PRO A 112 -29.99 -27.16 -24.61
C PRO A 112 -28.72 -27.90 -24.20
N ARG A 113 -28.56 -29.17 -24.63
CA ARG A 113 -27.41 -30.02 -24.26
C ARG A 113 -26.05 -29.35 -24.48
N ARG A 114 -25.92 -28.50 -25.52
CA ARG A 114 -24.69 -27.77 -25.84
C ARG A 114 -24.33 -26.68 -24.81
N LEU A 115 -25.32 -26.10 -24.12
CA LEU A 115 -25.12 -25.03 -23.14
C LEU A 115 -25.02 -25.54 -21.70
N ARG A 116 -25.46 -26.77 -21.44
CA ARG A 116 -25.39 -27.41 -20.11
C ARG A 116 -24.01 -27.39 -19.46
N PRO A 117 -22.87 -27.61 -20.16
CA PRO A 117 -21.55 -27.54 -19.52
C PRO A 117 -21.08 -26.11 -19.24
N ALA A 118 -21.57 -25.10 -19.96
CA ALA A 118 -21.18 -23.70 -19.72
C ALA A 118 -21.80 -23.13 -18.44
N LEU A 119 -23.00 -23.61 -18.07
CA LEU A 119 -23.70 -23.18 -16.86
C LEU A 119 -22.90 -23.40 -15.56
N PRO A 120 -22.43 -24.61 -15.21
CA PRO A 120 -21.67 -24.83 -13.98
C PRO A 120 -20.37 -24.04 -13.95
N LEU A 121 -19.72 -23.79 -15.10
CA LEU A 121 -18.54 -22.94 -15.15
C LEU A 121 -18.89 -21.48 -14.80
N GLY A 122 -19.97 -20.93 -15.37
CA GLY A 122 -20.44 -19.59 -15.04
C GLY A 122 -20.83 -19.45 -13.56
N ILE A 123 -21.50 -20.45 -13.00
CA ILE A 123 -21.89 -20.46 -11.58
C ILE A 123 -20.66 -20.61 -10.67
N ALA A 124 -19.66 -21.39 -11.06
CA ALA A 124 -18.40 -21.49 -10.33
C ALA A 124 -17.70 -20.12 -10.21
N LEU A 125 -17.60 -19.39 -11.32
CA LEU A 125 -17.01 -18.04 -11.35
C LEU A 125 -17.80 -17.08 -10.46
N LEU A 126 -19.13 -17.09 -10.54
CA LEU A 126 -19.99 -16.26 -9.69
C LEU A 126 -19.84 -16.62 -8.20
N ALA A 127 -19.76 -17.90 -7.86
CA ALA A 127 -19.57 -18.36 -6.49
C ALA A 127 -18.24 -17.85 -5.91
N GLY A 128 -17.15 -18.02 -6.66
CA GLY A 128 -15.83 -17.53 -6.26
C GLY A 128 -15.76 -16.02 -6.13
N LEU A 129 -16.30 -15.28 -7.11
CA LEU A 129 -16.37 -13.82 -7.09
C LEU A 129 -17.22 -13.30 -5.93
N ALA A 130 -18.35 -13.93 -5.62
CA ALA A 130 -19.22 -13.50 -4.52
C ALA A 130 -18.51 -13.61 -3.17
N VAL A 131 -17.82 -14.73 -2.92
CA VAL A 131 -17.06 -14.93 -1.67
C VAL A 131 -15.89 -13.94 -1.58
N ALA A 132 -15.11 -13.79 -2.66
CA ALA A 132 -14.02 -12.83 -2.71
C ALA A 132 -14.52 -11.38 -2.51
N ALA A 133 -15.61 -10.98 -3.16
CA ALA A 133 -16.20 -9.66 -3.02
C ALA A 133 -16.70 -9.38 -1.60
N MET A 134 -17.33 -10.36 -0.93
CA MET A 134 -17.70 -10.24 0.49
C MET A 134 -16.46 -10.02 1.37
N GLY A 135 -15.39 -10.77 1.12
CA GLY A 135 -14.11 -10.59 1.82
C GLY A 135 -13.51 -9.21 1.59
N GLN A 136 -13.57 -8.70 0.36
CA GLN A 136 -13.10 -7.36 0.05
C GLN A 136 -13.98 -6.26 0.66
N VAL A 137 -15.30 -6.42 0.71
CA VAL A 137 -16.16 -5.46 1.42
C VAL A 137 -15.81 -5.41 2.90
N GLU A 138 -15.62 -6.57 3.55
CA GLU A 138 -15.19 -6.65 4.94
C GLU A 138 -13.82 -5.99 5.15
N ALA A 139 -12.85 -6.31 4.30
CA ALA A 139 -11.49 -5.79 4.37
C ALA A 139 -11.33 -4.38 3.77
N ARG A 140 -12.44 -3.70 3.41
CA ARG A 140 -12.47 -2.40 2.74
C ARG A 140 -11.56 -2.34 1.51
N PHE A 141 -11.51 -3.42 0.73
CA PHE A 141 -10.73 -3.56 -0.50
C PHE A 141 -9.22 -3.32 -0.30
N SER A 142 -8.71 -3.61 0.91
CA SER A 142 -7.32 -3.41 1.31
C SER A 142 -6.31 -4.26 0.54
N ASP A 143 -6.77 -5.32 -0.14
CA ASP A 143 -5.91 -6.20 -0.92
C ASP A 143 -5.72 -5.69 -2.35
N GLU A 144 -4.67 -6.18 -3.00
CA GLU A 144 -4.44 -5.89 -4.41
C GLU A 144 -5.41 -6.67 -5.31
N GLU A 145 -6.00 -5.98 -6.28
CA GLU A 145 -7.07 -6.48 -7.15
C GLU A 145 -6.68 -7.76 -7.91
N PHE A 146 -5.41 -7.90 -8.27
CA PHE A 146 -4.90 -9.09 -8.95
C PHE A 146 -4.92 -10.34 -8.05
N PHE A 147 -4.47 -10.22 -6.80
CA PHE A 147 -4.48 -11.33 -5.86
C PHE A 147 -5.90 -11.72 -5.43
N VAL A 148 -6.80 -10.73 -5.32
CA VAL A 148 -8.23 -10.98 -5.14
C VAL A 148 -8.79 -11.80 -6.31
N SER A 149 -8.36 -11.52 -7.54
CA SER A 149 -8.79 -12.28 -8.72
C SER A 149 -8.28 -13.73 -8.69
N ILE A 150 -7.06 -13.96 -8.21
CA ILE A 150 -6.53 -15.32 -7.96
C ILE A 150 -7.35 -16.04 -6.88
N GLN A 151 -7.65 -15.37 -5.77
CA GLN A 151 -8.48 -15.95 -4.71
C GLN A 151 -9.87 -16.32 -5.23
N ALA A 152 -10.51 -15.43 -6.00
CA ALA A 152 -11.80 -15.70 -6.62
C ALA A 152 -11.73 -16.91 -7.57
N ALA A 153 -10.65 -17.04 -8.36
CA ALA A 153 -10.43 -18.20 -9.22
C ALA A 153 -10.21 -19.50 -8.42
N ALA A 154 -9.48 -19.45 -7.30
CA ALA A 154 -9.28 -20.60 -6.43
C ALA A 154 -10.60 -21.07 -5.78
N LEU A 155 -11.43 -20.12 -5.32
CA LEU A 155 -12.75 -20.39 -4.74
C LEU A 155 -13.75 -20.90 -5.80
N ALA A 156 -13.67 -20.39 -7.04
CA ALA A 156 -14.42 -20.93 -8.17
C ALA A 156 -14.01 -22.37 -8.48
N GLY A 157 -12.70 -22.65 -8.47
CA GLY A 157 -12.17 -24.01 -8.62
C GLY A 157 -12.68 -24.97 -7.55
N LEU A 158 -12.74 -24.52 -6.29
CA LEU A 158 -13.33 -25.29 -5.18
C LEU A 158 -14.80 -25.61 -5.45
N TRP A 159 -15.60 -24.61 -5.80
CA TRP A 159 -17.02 -24.83 -6.10
C TRP A 159 -17.21 -25.78 -7.29
N TRP A 160 -16.39 -25.65 -8.33
CA TRP A 160 -16.40 -26.56 -9.48
C TRP A 160 -16.14 -28.01 -9.07
N TRP A 161 -15.13 -28.25 -8.23
CA TRP A 161 -14.85 -29.59 -7.73
C TRP A 161 -15.96 -30.13 -6.83
N LEU A 162 -16.59 -29.29 -6.00
CA LEU A 162 -17.78 -29.69 -5.23
C LEU A 162 -18.92 -30.13 -6.14
N TRP A 163 -19.15 -29.44 -7.25
CA TRP A 163 -20.15 -29.81 -8.24
C TRP A 163 -19.86 -31.19 -8.86
N GLN A 164 -18.61 -31.45 -9.25
CA GLN A 164 -18.19 -32.75 -9.79
C GLN A 164 -18.29 -33.88 -8.76
N ALA A 165 -17.89 -33.62 -7.52
CA ALA A 165 -17.97 -34.53 -6.39
C ALA A 165 -19.43 -34.91 -6.10
N TRP A 166 -20.32 -33.91 -6.04
CA TRP A 166 -21.75 -34.12 -5.79
C TRP A 166 -22.43 -34.96 -6.89
N HIS A 167 -22.12 -34.71 -8.17
CA HIS A 167 -22.63 -35.54 -9.28
C HIS A 167 -22.13 -36.97 -9.21
N SER A 168 -20.88 -37.17 -8.78
CA SER A 168 -20.27 -38.48 -8.63
C SER A 168 -20.87 -39.24 -7.43
N LEU A 169 -21.11 -38.54 -6.33
CA LEU A 169 -21.80 -39.06 -5.16
C LEU A 169 -23.22 -39.52 -5.50
N GLY A 170 -23.99 -38.74 -6.26
CA GLY A 170 -25.34 -39.12 -6.70
C GLY A 170 -25.39 -40.36 -7.60
N ARG A 171 -24.29 -40.70 -8.30
CA ARG A 171 -24.16 -41.97 -9.06
C ARG A 171 -23.87 -43.17 -8.18
N LEU A 172 -23.13 -42.97 -7.08
CA LEU A 172 -22.74 -44.04 -6.16
C LEU A 172 -23.83 -44.32 -5.13
N VAL A 173 -24.49 -43.27 -4.65
CA VAL A 173 -25.49 -43.31 -3.58
C VAL A 173 -26.75 -42.59 -4.09
N PRO A 174 -27.83 -43.31 -4.41
CA PRO A 174 -29.06 -42.69 -4.87
C PRO A 174 -29.65 -41.80 -3.75
N PRO A 175 -30.16 -40.60 -4.07
CA PRO A 175 -30.65 -39.67 -3.07
C PRO A 175 -31.86 -40.23 -2.30
N PRO A 176 -32.08 -39.84 -1.03
CA PRO A 176 -33.08 -40.45 -0.14
C PRO A 176 -34.51 -40.30 -0.67
N ALA A 177 -35.39 -41.27 -0.47
CA ALA A 177 -36.77 -41.19 -0.97
C ALA A 177 -37.51 -39.93 -0.44
N LEU A 178 -38.32 -39.30 -1.29
CA LEU A 178 -39.03 -38.07 -0.94
C LEU A 178 -40.23 -38.37 -0.02
N PRO A 179 -40.35 -37.73 1.15
CA PRO A 179 -41.57 -37.78 1.97
C PRO A 179 -42.71 -36.97 1.34
N ALA A 180 -43.95 -37.18 1.78
CA ALA A 180 -45.15 -36.57 1.17
C ALA A 180 -45.28 -35.04 1.34
N ARG A 181 -44.42 -34.38 2.13
CA ARG A 181 -44.51 -32.95 2.50
C ARG A 181 -43.44 -32.08 1.82
N ASP A 182 -43.28 -32.21 0.52
CA ASP A 182 -42.29 -31.43 -0.25
C ASP A 182 -42.85 -30.07 -0.72
N LEU A 183 -41.96 -29.09 -0.83
CA LEU A 183 -42.27 -27.78 -1.43
C LEU A 183 -42.26 -27.90 -2.95
N ALA A 184 -43.40 -27.62 -3.59
CA ALA A 184 -43.50 -27.51 -5.04
C ALA A 184 -43.25 -26.05 -5.46
N LEU A 185 -42.10 -25.78 -6.08
CA LEU A 185 -41.78 -24.46 -6.59
C LEU A 185 -42.06 -24.36 -8.11
N PRO A 186 -42.65 -23.24 -8.58
CA PRO A 186 -42.88 -23.00 -10.00
C PRO A 186 -41.55 -22.83 -10.77
N ARG A 187 -41.64 -22.85 -12.12
CA ARG A 187 -40.46 -22.81 -13.01
C ARG A 187 -39.51 -21.65 -12.70
N PRO A 188 -38.20 -21.83 -12.97
CA PRO A 188 -37.16 -20.81 -12.75
C PRO A 188 -37.38 -19.50 -13.54
N ARG A 189 -38.29 -19.47 -14.52
CA ARG A 189 -38.64 -18.25 -15.28
C ARG A 189 -39.16 -17.12 -14.40
N TYR A 190 -39.78 -17.43 -13.26
CA TYR A 190 -40.27 -16.44 -12.31
C TYR A 190 -39.24 -16.07 -11.23
N THR A 191 -38.19 -16.89 -11.04
CA THR A 191 -37.14 -16.65 -10.05
C THR A 191 -35.88 -16.01 -10.66
N ALA A 192 -35.69 -16.10 -11.97
CA ALA A 192 -34.54 -15.52 -12.65
C ALA A 192 -34.51 -13.97 -12.62
N PRO A 193 -35.61 -13.24 -12.89
CA PRO A 193 -35.61 -11.77 -12.79
C PRO A 193 -35.26 -11.23 -11.38
N PRO A 194 -35.87 -11.70 -10.27
CA PRO A 194 -35.51 -11.21 -8.94
C PRO A 194 -34.09 -11.58 -8.54
N LEU A 195 -33.57 -12.75 -8.96
CA LEU A 195 -32.18 -13.11 -8.74
C LEU A 195 -31.22 -12.18 -9.52
N ALA A 196 -31.53 -11.89 -10.79
CA ALA A 196 -30.74 -10.96 -11.60
C ALA A 196 -30.74 -9.55 -11.00
N LEU A 197 -31.88 -9.09 -10.50
CA LEU A 197 -32.00 -7.82 -9.78
C LEU A 197 -31.17 -7.81 -8.48
N ALA A 198 -31.21 -8.90 -7.70
CA ALA A 198 -30.43 -9.03 -6.48
C ALA A 198 -28.91 -9.01 -6.76
N VAL A 199 -28.47 -9.70 -7.83
CA VAL A 199 -27.07 -9.67 -8.28
C VAL A 199 -26.66 -8.27 -8.74
N ALA A 200 -27.50 -7.59 -9.51
CA ALA A 200 -27.24 -6.22 -9.96
C ALA A 200 -27.16 -5.23 -8.79
N LEU A 201 -28.06 -5.36 -7.81
CA LEU A 201 -28.03 -4.56 -6.58
C LEU A 201 -26.76 -4.84 -5.76
N ALA A 202 -26.39 -6.11 -5.58
CA ALA A 202 -25.17 -6.50 -4.87
C ALA A 202 -23.92 -5.95 -5.57
N ALA A 203 -23.86 -6.01 -6.90
CA ALA A 203 -22.78 -5.42 -7.69
C ALA A 203 -22.72 -3.90 -7.50
N ALA A 204 -23.86 -3.19 -7.54
CA ALA A 204 -23.92 -1.75 -7.32
C ALA A 204 -23.51 -1.34 -5.90
N LEU A 205 -23.87 -2.13 -4.88
CA LEU A 205 -23.45 -1.91 -3.49
C LEU A 205 -21.96 -2.18 -3.32
N CYS A 206 -21.43 -3.27 -3.88
CA CYS A 206 -20.00 -3.59 -3.87
C CYS A 206 -19.19 -2.49 -4.57
N TRP A 207 -19.68 -2.01 -5.71
CA TRP A 207 -19.14 -0.88 -6.44
C TRP A 207 -19.06 0.40 -5.58
N ARG A 208 -20.18 0.78 -4.95
CA ARG A 208 -20.22 1.94 -4.06
C ARG A 208 -19.29 1.78 -2.86
N ALA A 209 -19.22 0.56 -2.30
CA ALA A 209 -18.30 0.25 -1.20
C ALA A 209 -16.84 0.36 -1.64
N TYR A 210 -16.50 -0.07 -2.86
CA TYR A 210 -15.16 0.06 -3.42
C TYR A 210 -14.72 1.52 -3.53
N LEU A 211 -15.56 2.37 -4.13
CA LEU A 211 -15.30 3.81 -4.25
C LEU A 211 -15.14 4.48 -2.88
N GLY A 212 -15.97 4.13 -1.90
CA GLY A 212 -15.87 4.65 -0.53
C GLY A 212 -14.76 4.02 0.31
N SER A 213 -13.96 3.12 -0.25
CA SER A 213 -12.95 2.37 0.52
C SER A 213 -11.59 3.04 0.58
N PHE A 214 -11.27 3.97 -0.32
CA PHE A 214 -9.92 4.54 -0.42
C PHE A 214 -9.57 5.48 0.73
N PHE A 215 -10.55 6.25 1.19
CA PHE A 215 -10.45 7.13 2.34
C PHE A 215 -11.88 7.43 2.86
N PRO A 216 -12.07 7.64 4.17
CA PRO A 216 -13.35 8.06 4.72
C PRO A 216 -13.56 9.57 4.51
N ALA A 217 -14.82 10.00 4.49
CA ALA A 217 -15.17 11.42 4.33
C ALA A 217 -14.71 12.31 5.51
N GLN A 218 -14.40 11.72 6.66
CA GLN A 218 -13.94 12.42 7.85
C GLN A 218 -12.66 11.76 8.37
N ALA A 219 -11.75 12.58 8.88
CA ALA A 219 -10.53 12.14 9.54
C ALA A 219 -10.45 12.71 10.96
N PRO A 220 -9.73 12.06 11.89
CA PRO A 220 -9.45 12.62 13.20
C PRO A 220 -8.71 13.95 13.08
N ALA A 221 -9.28 15.02 13.65
CA ALA A 221 -8.64 16.33 13.71
C ALA A 221 -7.72 16.44 14.94
N TYR A 222 -6.81 17.41 14.91
CA TYR A 222 -6.00 17.84 16.06
C TYR A 222 -6.11 19.36 16.18
N THR A 223 -6.30 19.88 17.39
CA THR A 223 -6.74 21.27 17.64
C THR A 223 -5.84 22.32 16.99
N ASP A 224 -4.52 22.08 16.97
CA ASP A 224 -3.52 23.03 16.49
C ASP A 224 -3.11 22.80 15.02
N ILE A 225 -3.83 21.93 14.30
CA ILE A 225 -3.56 21.62 12.90
C ILE A 225 -4.70 22.13 12.02
N THR A 226 -4.36 22.88 10.99
CA THR A 226 -5.31 23.41 10.00
C THR A 226 -4.84 23.13 8.57
N THR A 227 -5.69 23.44 7.58
CA THR A 227 -5.27 23.32 6.16
C THR A 227 -4.15 24.29 5.82
N ASP A 228 -4.06 25.42 6.55
CA ASP A 228 -3.01 26.41 6.36
C ASP A 228 -1.73 26.10 7.16
N GLU A 229 -1.87 25.39 8.27
CA GLU A 229 -0.78 24.95 9.13
C GLU A 229 -0.88 23.44 9.34
N PRO A 230 -0.55 22.63 8.32
CA PRO A 230 -0.70 21.17 8.38
C PRO A 230 0.41 20.47 9.18
N PHE A 231 1.41 21.23 9.65
CA PHE A 231 2.58 20.71 10.36
C PHE A 231 2.71 21.43 11.70
N LEU A 232 2.79 20.66 12.79
CA LEU A 232 3.10 21.15 14.13
C LEU A 232 4.46 20.60 14.54
N CYS A 233 5.47 21.45 14.56
CA CYS A 233 6.87 21.06 14.79
C CYS A 233 7.47 21.76 16.01
N GLY A 234 8.30 21.04 16.76
CA GLY A 234 9.22 21.61 17.73
C GLY A 234 10.49 22.15 17.09
N SER A 235 11.49 22.47 17.92
CA SER A 235 12.79 22.94 17.47
C SER A 235 13.93 22.14 18.11
N VAL A 236 14.99 21.91 17.34
CA VAL A 236 16.27 21.35 17.81
C VAL A 236 17.37 22.40 17.72
N PRO A 237 18.48 22.25 18.46
CA PRO A 237 19.63 23.13 18.35
C PRO A 237 20.13 23.24 16.92
N GLU A 238 20.59 24.43 16.53
CA GLU A 238 21.18 24.65 15.22
C GLU A 238 22.48 23.84 15.08
N SER A 239 22.60 23.09 13.98
CA SER A 239 23.85 22.47 13.59
C SER A 239 24.75 23.53 12.94
N GLY A 240 26.03 23.54 13.31
CA GLY A 240 27.02 24.43 12.70
C GLY A 240 27.38 24.07 11.25
N GLN A 241 26.81 22.99 10.70
CA GLN A 241 27.09 22.55 9.35
C GLN A 241 26.46 23.49 8.31
N VAL A 242 27.26 23.87 7.33
CA VAL A 242 26.84 24.66 6.18
C VAL A 242 27.22 24.00 4.86
N TYR A 243 26.43 24.28 3.82
CA TYR A 243 26.74 23.86 2.45
C TYR A 243 26.79 25.07 1.52
N ASN A 244 27.79 25.15 0.66
CA ASN A 244 27.84 26.16 -0.39
C ASN A 244 27.01 25.70 -1.60
N GLY A 245 26.05 26.51 -2.06
CA GLY A 245 25.14 26.15 -3.14
C GLY A 245 25.83 25.78 -4.45
N ARG A 246 26.95 26.42 -4.81
CA ARG A 246 27.73 26.07 -6.01
C ARG A 246 28.42 24.72 -5.85
N ALA A 247 28.95 24.43 -4.67
CA ALA A 247 29.57 23.13 -4.39
C ALA A 247 28.54 22.00 -4.40
N VAL A 248 27.35 22.22 -3.83
CA VAL A 248 26.22 21.28 -3.90
C VAL A 248 25.81 21.01 -5.34
N PHE A 249 25.69 22.08 -6.15
CA PHE A 249 25.41 21.94 -7.58
C PHE A 249 26.47 21.10 -8.30
N GLN A 250 27.76 21.41 -8.09
CA GLN A 250 28.84 20.67 -8.72
C GLN A 250 28.81 19.19 -8.33
N HIS A 251 28.59 18.88 -7.05
CA HIS A 251 28.47 17.50 -6.57
C HIS A 251 27.29 16.77 -7.23
N LEU A 252 26.14 17.45 -7.40
CA LEU A 252 24.99 16.91 -8.13
C LEU A 252 25.36 16.57 -9.58
N ILE A 253 26.03 17.49 -10.29
CA ILE A 253 26.48 17.28 -11.67
C ILE A 253 27.49 16.13 -11.77
N ASP A 254 28.42 16.02 -10.81
CA ASP A 254 29.41 14.96 -10.77
C ASP A 254 28.77 13.58 -10.57
N LEU A 255 27.76 13.47 -9.69
CA LEU A 255 27.00 12.23 -9.49
C LEU A 255 26.11 11.89 -10.69
N LEU A 256 25.53 12.89 -11.34
CA LEU A 256 24.76 12.71 -12.57
C LEU A 256 25.67 12.19 -13.71
N ALA A 257 26.87 12.74 -13.83
CA ALA A 257 27.88 12.27 -14.78
C ALA A 257 28.35 10.84 -14.49
N GLN A 258 28.20 10.34 -13.26
CA GLN A 258 28.49 8.96 -12.88
C GLN A 258 27.34 7.97 -13.13
N HIS A 259 26.13 8.46 -13.47
CA HIS A 259 24.97 7.60 -13.68
C HIS A 259 25.26 6.50 -14.73
N PRO A 260 25.14 5.20 -14.40
CA PRO A 260 25.59 4.11 -15.26
C PRO A 260 24.70 3.90 -16.50
N GLN A 261 23.44 4.37 -16.43
CA GLN A 261 22.43 4.20 -17.49
C GLN A 261 21.85 5.56 -17.89
N LYS A 262 22.69 6.50 -18.36
CA LYS A 262 22.21 7.83 -18.78
C LYS A 262 21.24 7.71 -19.95
N GLY A 263 20.07 8.31 -19.81
CA GLY A 263 19.12 8.52 -20.88
C GLY A 263 19.20 9.95 -21.43
N ALA A 264 18.24 10.29 -22.30
CA ALA A 264 18.11 11.65 -22.80
C ALA A 264 18.00 12.70 -21.68
N PRO A 265 17.22 12.54 -20.59
CA PRO A 265 17.17 13.54 -19.52
C PRO A 265 18.54 13.82 -18.87
N GLU A 266 19.31 12.78 -18.55
CA GLU A 266 20.64 12.94 -17.93
C GLU A 266 21.60 13.69 -18.86
N TYR A 267 21.66 13.33 -20.15
CA TYR A 267 22.48 14.06 -21.11
C TYR A 267 22.01 15.50 -21.32
N GLY A 268 20.69 15.74 -21.33
CA GLY A 268 20.12 17.06 -21.49
C GLY A 268 20.48 17.98 -20.32
N MET A 269 20.36 17.47 -19.09
CA MET A 269 20.77 18.21 -17.90
C MET A 269 22.28 18.46 -17.87
N LEU A 270 23.11 17.45 -18.17
CA LEU A 270 24.57 17.64 -18.26
C LEU A 270 24.95 18.71 -19.29
N ALA A 271 24.33 18.70 -20.46
CA ALA A 271 24.57 19.70 -21.51
C ALA A 271 24.21 21.13 -21.04
N LEU A 272 23.03 21.30 -20.43
CA LEU A 272 22.58 22.62 -19.96
C LEU A 272 23.43 23.14 -18.79
N SER A 273 23.75 22.27 -17.84
CA SER A 273 24.48 22.64 -16.62
C SER A 273 25.96 22.93 -16.85
N THR A 274 26.58 22.32 -17.86
CA THR A 274 28.02 22.49 -18.15
C THR A 274 28.30 23.38 -19.36
N GLY A 275 27.31 23.58 -20.24
CA GLY A 275 27.52 24.21 -21.55
C GLY A 275 28.33 23.34 -22.53
N ASP A 276 28.60 22.08 -22.20
CA ASP A 276 29.43 21.18 -23.01
C ASP A 276 28.66 20.66 -24.24
N THR A 277 29.21 20.95 -25.41
CA THR A 277 28.67 20.52 -26.69
C THR A 277 28.72 19.00 -26.89
N GLU A 278 29.64 18.28 -26.24
CA GLU A 278 29.70 16.82 -26.33
C GLU A 278 28.49 16.18 -25.67
N TRP A 279 28.11 16.63 -24.47
CA TRP A 279 26.87 16.19 -23.83
C TRP A 279 25.64 16.56 -24.66
N ALA A 280 25.63 17.74 -25.28
CA ALA A 280 24.54 18.14 -26.18
C ALA A 280 24.41 17.20 -27.40
N GLN A 281 25.54 16.73 -27.96
CA GLN A 281 25.52 15.75 -29.05
C GLN A 281 25.06 14.35 -28.60
N GLN A 282 25.45 13.92 -27.39
CA GLN A 282 24.93 12.68 -26.81
C GLN A 282 23.42 12.75 -26.58
N PHE A 283 22.94 13.89 -26.06
CA PHE A 283 21.51 14.18 -25.93
C PHE A 283 20.77 14.04 -27.27
N ARG A 284 21.25 14.74 -28.32
CA ARG A 284 20.66 14.66 -29.66
C ARG A 284 20.63 13.23 -30.18
N THR A 285 21.75 12.52 -30.08
CA THR A 285 21.89 11.15 -30.58
C THR A 285 20.91 10.21 -29.89
N GLN A 286 20.85 10.26 -28.56
CA GLN A 286 19.95 9.45 -27.76
C GLN A 286 18.49 9.79 -28.06
N LEU A 287 18.11 11.06 -28.09
CA LEU A 287 16.74 11.49 -28.35
C LEU A 287 16.23 11.05 -29.73
N LEU A 288 17.08 11.14 -30.78
CA LEU A 288 16.74 10.68 -32.11
C LEU A 288 16.61 9.15 -32.18
N ALA A 289 17.43 8.41 -31.43
CA ALA A 289 17.31 6.97 -31.30
C ALA A 289 15.99 6.57 -30.61
N GLU A 290 15.63 7.24 -29.51
CA GLU A 290 14.35 7.04 -28.80
C GLU A 290 13.15 7.35 -29.72
N ALA A 291 13.22 8.44 -30.49
CA ALA A 291 12.20 8.82 -31.47
C ALA A 291 12.06 7.80 -32.60
N ALA A 292 13.18 7.31 -33.15
CA ALA A 292 13.18 6.28 -34.19
C ALA A 292 12.61 4.94 -33.69
N ALA A 293 12.84 4.60 -32.42
CA ALA A 293 12.26 3.44 -31.75
C ALA A 293 10.79 3.66 -31.31
N ALA A 294 10.23 4.86 -31.53
CA ALA A 294 8.89 5.25 -31.11
C ALA A 294 8.62 4.98 -29.62
N LEU A 295 9.63 5.19 -28.76
CA LEU A 295 9.47 5.01 -27.32
C LEU A 295 8.32 5.90 -26.79
N PHE A 296 7.63 5.43 -25.77
CA PHE A 296 6.49 6.11 -25.12
C PHE A 296 5.23 6.32 -25.98
N ALA A 297 5.27 6.04 -27.29
CA ALA A 297 4.10 6.10 -28.18
C ALA A 297 3.34 4.76 -28.29
N GLY A 298 3.91 3.68 -27.75
CA GLY A 298 3.29 2.34 -27.70
C GLY A 298 2.21 2.18 -26.62
N PRO A 299 1.45 1.07 -26.62
CA PRO A 299 0.41 0.80 -25.62
C PRO A 299 0.99 0.66 -24.20
N ALA A 300 0.27 1.10 -23.17
CA ALA A 300 0.80 1.20 -21.80
C ALA A 300 0.92 -0.14 -21.08
N ASN A 301 0.48 -1.23 -21.72
CA ASN A 301 0.34 -2.56 -21.16
C ASN A 301 -0.39 -2.53 -19.81
N SER A 302 0.29 -2.25 -18.69
CA SER A 302 -0.27 -2.26 -17.33
C SER A 302 -0.23 -0.93 -16.56
N VAL A 303 0.49 0.10 -17.01
CA VAL A 303 0.59 1.40 -16.31
C VAL A 303 1.06 2.50 -17.26
N LYS A 304 0.49 3.70 -17.15
CA LYS A 304 0.84 4.86 -18.00
C LYS A 304 1.91 5.78 -17.40
N TYR A 305 2.70 5.25 -16.47
CA TYR A 305 3.82 5.95 -15.84
C TYR A 305 4.81 6.54 -16.85
N ILE A 306 4.98 5.89 -18.00
CA ILE A 306 5.81 6.37 -19.12
C ILE A 306 5.49 7.80 -19.60
N GLN A 307 4.31 8.34 -19.27
CA GLN A 307 3.98 9.74 -19.52
C GLN A 307 4.91 10.69 -18.74
N TYR A 308 5.27 10.35 -17.50
CA TYR A 308 6.26 11.08 -16.70
C TYR A 308 7.65 11.04 -17.35
N GLU A 309 8.09 9.87 -17.80
CA GLU A 309 9.38 9.73 -18.49
C GLU A 309 9.44 10.55 -19.78
N ALA A 310 8.34 10.60 -20.54
CA ALA A 310 8.21 11.41 -21.74
C ALA A 310 8.26 12.92 -21.43
N SER A 311 7.67 13.37 -20.32
CA SER A 311 7.71 14.78 -19.90
C SER A 311 9.14 15.30 -19.79
N GLY A 312 10.05 14.51 -19.20
CA GLY A 312 11.47 14.88 -19.11
C GLY A 312 12.13 15.12 -20.49
N ARG A 313 11.76 14.33 -21.51
CA ARG A 313 12.30 14.50 -22.87
C ARG A 313 11.77 15.78 -23.51
N VAL A 314 10.49 16.08 -23.34
CA VAL A 314 9.87 17.33 -23.82
C VAL A 314 10.57 18.53 -23.17
N TYR A 315 10.75 18.48 -21.84
CA TYR A 315 11.39 19.53 -21.05
C TYR A 315 12.81 19.85 -21.53
N TYR A 316 13.67 18.83 -21.62
CA TYR A 316 15.08 19.03 -21.99
C TYR A 316 15.24 19.32 -23.48
N TYR A 317 14.42 18.75 -24.37
CA TYR A 317 14.50 19.04 -25.80
C TYR A 317 14.30 20.53 -26.10
N ASP A 318 13.25 21.14 -25.52
CA ASP A 318 12.97 22.56 -25.73
C ASP A 318 14.15 23.46 -25.29
N ARG A 319 14.71 23.19 -24.11
CA ARG A 319 15.82 23.96 -23.53
C ARG A 319 17.15 23.74 -24.23
N VAL A 320 17.51 22.49 -24.52
CA VAL A 320 18.77 22.17 -25.21
C VAL A 320 18.74 22.74 -26.63
N ARG A 321 17.62 22.64 -27.36
CA ARG A 321 17.47 23.22 -28.69
C ARG A 321 17.64 24.75 -28.68
N SER A 322 17.13 25.41 -27.63
CA SER A 322 17.30 26.86 -27.45
C SER A 322 18.74 27.26 -27.12
N THR A 323 19.40 26.50 -26.24
CA THR A 323 20.75 26.80 -25.74
C THR A 323 21.84 26.48 -26.76
N PHE A 324 21.66 25.44 -27.58
CA PHE A 324 22.60 24.99 -28.61
C PHE A 324 21.99 25.16 -30.01
N PRO A 325 21.89 26.40 -30.53
CA PRO A 325 21.30 26.66 -31.84
C PRO A 325 22.09 25.93 -32.93
N GLY A 326 21.38 25.18 -33.78
CA GLY A 326 21.98 24.38 -34.86
C GLY A 326 22.41 22.96 -34.45
N LEU A 327 22.25 22.57 -33.17
CA LEU A 327 22.44 21.18 -32.75
C LEU A 327 21.51 20.23 -33.52
N PHE A 328 20.23 20.59 -33.62
CA PHE A 328 19.22 19.84 -34.37
C PHE A 328 19.05 20.43 -35.77
N SER A 329 19.16 19.59 -36.80
CA SER A 329 18.81 19.98 -38.17
C SER A 329 17.28 20.10 -38.31
N THR A 330 16.80 20.73 -39.39
CA THR A 330 15.36 20.80 -39.69
C THR A 330 14.72 19.42 -39.82
N GLU A 331 15.46 18.43 -40.33
CA GLU A 331 14.99 17.04 -40.43
C GLU A 331 14.88 16.39 -39.05
N ASP A 332 15.87 16.62 -38.18
CA ASP A 332 15.83 16.12 -36.80
C ASP A 332 14.64 16.72 -36.04
N ASP A 333 14.45 18.04 -36.13
CA ASP A 333 13.34 18.75 -35.50
C ASP A 333 11.99 18.19 -35.97
N ALA A 334 11.85 17.91 -37.26
CA ALA A 334 10.65 17.30 -37.82
C ALA A 334 10.40 15.89 -37.27
N LYS A 335 11.45 15.06 -37.14
CA LYS A 335 11.35 13.70 -36.56
C LYS A 335 10.94 13.75 -35.09
N VAL A 336 11.60 14.57 -34.28
CA VAL A 336 11.31 14.70 -32.85
C VAL A 336 9.89 15.24 -32.62
N ARG A 337 9.47 16.26 -33.38
CA ARG A 337 8.09 16.80 -33.30
C ARG A 337 7.04 15.79 -33.72
N ALA A 338 7.29 15.02 -34.79
CA ALA A 338 6.37 13.96 -35.21
C ALA A 338 6.24 12.86 -34.15
N TRP A 339 7.34 12.52 -33.47
CA TRP A 339 7.36 11.58 -32.36
C TRP A 339 6.60 12.12 -31.13
N PHE A 340 6.85 13.36 -30.69
CA PHE A 340 6.08 13.97 -29.59
C PHE A 340 4.59 14.10 -29.90
N ALA A 341 4.21 14.39 -31.16
CA ALA A 341 2.82 14.33 -31.57
C ALA A 341 2.22 12.92 -31.43
N ALA A 342 2.99 11.87 -31.72
CA ALA A 342 2.58 10.48 -31.49
C ALA A 342 2.42 10.16 -29.99
N VAL A 343 3.34 10.63 -29.15
CA VAL A 343 3.25 10.54 -27.68
C VAL A 343 2.00 11.27 -27.16
N ASN A 344 1.70 12.48 -27.68
CA ASN A 344 0.49 13.22 -27.32
C ASN A 344 -0.78 12.45 -27.71
N ARG A 345 -0.87 11.95 -28.95
CA ARG A 345 -2.00 11.11 -29.39
C ARG A 345 -2.18 9.92 -28.48
N ARG A 346 -1.07 9.30 -28.09
CA ARG A 346 -1.07 8.14 -27.20
C ARG A 346 -1.55 8.50 -25.79
N ALA A 347 -1.09 9.60 -25.22
CA ALA A 347 -1.51 10.07 -23.90
C ALA A 347 -3.04 10.28 -23.82
N LEU A 348 -3.66 10.78 -24.90
CA LEU A 348 -5.11 10.98 -24.99
C LEU A 348 -5.90 9.75 -25.52
N THR A 349 -5.23 8.60 -25.68
CA THR A 349 -5.88 7.35 -26.09
C THR A 349 -6.29 6.55 -24.86
N VAL A 350 -7.60 6.30 -24.76
CA VAL A 350 -8.19 5.42 -23.75
C VAL A 350 -7.81 3.97 -24.03
N GLU A 351 -7.31 3.29 -23.01
CA GLU A 351 -6.94 1.89 -22.99
C GLU A 351 -7.65 1.14 -21.87
N TRP A 352 -7.54 -0.19 -21.89
CA TRP A 352 -8.14 -1.04 -20.86
C TRP A 352 -7.68 -0.67 -19.44
N ILE A 353 -6.43 -0.23 -19.27
CA ILE A 353 -5.91 0.16 -17.95
C ILE A 353 -6.57 1.43 -17.44
N ASP A 354 -6.95 2.37 -18.31
CA ASP A 354 -7.68 3.57 -17.89
C ASP A 354 -9.02 3.22 -17.30
N TRP A 355 -9.70 2.20 -17.83
CA TRP A 355 -10.93 1.70 -17.21
C TRP A 355 -10.69 1.24 -15.78
N THR A 356 -9.58 0.57 -15.49
CA THR A 356 -9.28 0.15 -14.12
C THR A 356 -9.05 1.34 -13.18
N TYR A 357 -8.34 2.37 -13.65
CA TYR A 357 -8.13 3.60 -12.86
C TYR A 357 -9.41 4.40 -12.71
N SER A 358 -10.15 4.60 -13.79
CA SER A 358 -11.49 5.20 -13.78
C SER A 358 -12.41 4.53 -12.80
N LEU A 359 -12.31 3.19 -12.69
CA LEU A 359 -13.13 2.49 -11.74
C LEU A 359 -12.78 2.86 -10.27
N ALA A 360 -11.50 3.04 -9.97
CA ALA A 360 -11.04 3.43 -8.64
C ALA A 360 -11.27 4.93 -8.34
N LEU A 361 -11.04 5.76 -9.35
CA LEU A 361 -11.09 7.21 -9.29
C LEU A 361 -12.49 7.77 -9.50
N GLY A 362 -13.49 6.94 -9.78
CA GLY A 362 -14.88 7.38 -9.97
C GLY A 362 -15.12 8.25 -11.20
N ASP A 363 -14.18 8.29 -12.15
CA ASP A 363 -14.19 9.19 -13.29
C ASP A 363 -14.25 8.45 -14.62
N TRP A 364 -14.69 9.15 -15.67
CA TRP A 364 -14.67 8.62 -17.03
C TRP A 364 -13.22 8.52 -17.57
N PRO A 365 -12.84 7.44 -18.28
CA PRO A 365 -11.47 7.32 -18.78
C PRO A 365 -11.23 8.32 -19.92
N GLU A 366 -10.20 9.16 -19.77
CA GLU A 366 -9.84 10.19 -20.76
C GLU A 366 -8.48 9.94 -21.41
N GLY A 367 -7.64 9.08 -20.82
CA GLY A 367 -6.31 8.71 -21.33
C GLY A 367 -5.13 9.22 -20.50
N PRO A 368 -5.07 10.51 -20.09
CA PRO A 368 -3.95 11.00 -19.29
C PRO A 368 -3.86 10.28 -17.94
N TYR A 369 -2.63 9.98 -17.51
CA TYR A 369 -2.40 9.25 -16.27
C TYR A 369 -2.53 10.17 -15.06
N ALA A 370 -3.59 9.97 -14.27
CA ALA A 370 -3.90 10.83 -13.14
C ALA A 370 -2.94 10.66 -11.94
N ASN A 371 -2.31 9.49 -11.77
CA ASN A 371 -1.42 9.26 -10.63
C ASN A 371 -0.13 10.08 -10.74
N GLN A 372 0.29 10.67 -9.62
CA GLN A 372 1.36 11.68 -9.56
C GLN A 372 1.14 12.85 -10.54
N GLU A 373 -0.05 12.98 -11.12
CA GLU A 373 -0.40 13.92 -12.19
C GLU A 373 0.49 13.84 -13.44
N SER A 374 1.04 12.66 -13.70
CA SER A 374 2.00 12.43 -14.80
C SER A 374 1.45 12.86 -16.17
N GLY A 375 0.18 12.58 -16.43
CA GLY A 375 -0.47 12.97 -17.67
C GLY A 375 -0.69 14.48 -17.79
N ALA A 376 -1.08 15.15 -16.70
CA ALA A 376 -1.24 16.59 -16.68
C ALA A 376 0.11 17.30 -16.90
N GLY A 377 1.17 16.83 -16.23
CA GLY A 377 2.54 17.33 -16.44
C GLY A 377 3.01 17.22 -17.90
N LEU A 378 2.78 16.07 -18.55
CA LEU A 378 3.11 15.87 -19.96
C LEU A 378 2.34 16.82 -20.88
N LEU A 379 1.02 16.89 -20.70
CA LEU A 379 0.17 17.75 -21.54
C LEU A 379 0.48 19.23 -21.36
N ALA A 380 0.83 19.65 -20.14
CA ALA A 380 1.24 21.01 -19.84
C ALA A 380 2.50 21.40 -20.63
N LEU A 381 3.56 20.57 -20.58
CA LEU A 381 4.78 20.81 -21.34
C LEU A 381 4.57 20.79 -22.85
N LEU A 382 3.85 19.79 -23.37
CA LEU A 382 3.60 19.68 -24.80
C LEU A 382 2.90 20.94 -25.34
N ASN A 383 1.93 21.47 -24.59
CA ASN A 383 1.23 22.70 -24.97
C ASN A 383 2.13 23.94 -24.85
N SER A 384 2.85 24.13 -23.74
CA SER A 384 3.62 25.36 -23.49
C SER A 384 4.85 25.49 -24.37
N THR A 385 5.44 24.37 -24.79
CA THR A 385 6.61 24.33 -25.70
C THR A 385 6.24 24.31 -27.19
N GLY A 386 4.94 24.20 -27.51
CA GLY A 386 4.48 24.06 -28.90
C GLY A 386 4.93 22.73 -29.55
N LEU A 387 5.09 21.67 -28.75
CA LEU A 387 5.46 20.32 -29.18
C LEU A 387 4.26 19.35 -29.23
N ALA A 388 3.09 19.79 -28.79
CA ALA A 388 1.83 19.07 -28.91
C ALA A 388 1.48 18.75 -30.38
N ASP A 389 0.67 17.71 -30.57
CA ASP A 389 0.00 17.50 -31.85
C ASP A 389 -0.98 18.68 -32.08
N PRO A 390 -0.84 19.46 -33.18
CA PRO A 390 -1.70 20.61 -33.43
C PRO A 390 -3.20 20.27 -33.45
N ALA A 391 -3.57 19.04 -33.82
CA ALA A 391 -4.96 18.59 -33.82
C ALA A 391 -5.50 18.31 -32.41
N LEU A 392 -4.63 18.19 -31.40
CA LEU A 392 -4.98 17.84 -30.04
C LEU A 392 -4.78 18.97 -29.03
N THR A 393 -4.15 20.08 -29.39
CA THR A 393 -3.92 21.23 -28.50
C THR A 393 -5.19 21.66 -27.76
N GLY A 394 -6.33 21.76 -28.46
CA GLY A 394 -7.61 22.12 -27.83
C GLY A 394 -8.08 21.08 -26.79
N ARG A 395 -7.88 19.78 -27.05
CA ARG A 395 -8.21 18.70 -26.10
C ARG A 395 -7.27 18.69 -24.91
N ASN A 396 -5.98 18.93 -25.13
CA ASN A 396 -5.00 19.04 -24.04
C ASN A 396 -5.39 20.19 -23.09
N GLN A 397 -5.69 21.36 -23.65
CA GLN A 397 -6.10 22.54 -22.86
C GLN A 397 -7.43 22.34 -22.14
N ASP A 398 -8.40 21.69 -22.79
CA ASP A 398 -9.68 21.35 -22.16
C ASP A 398 -9.49 20.40 -20.97
N TYR A 399 -8.67 19.36 -21.13
CA TYR A 399 -8.33 18.44 -20.04
C TYR A 399 -7.69 19.18 -18.85
N LEU A 400 -6.64 19.96 -19.09
CA LEU A 400 -5.93 20.71 -18.03
C LEU A 400 -6.84 21.71 -17.30
N ARG A 401 -7.84 22.28 -17.99
CA ARG A 401 -8.80 23.21 -17.37
C ARG A 401 -9.83 22.50 -16.49
N ARG A 402 -10.27 21.30 -16.89
CA ARG A 402 -11.24 20.51 -16.12
C ARG A 402 -10.60 19.78 -14.94
N HIS A 403 -9.31 19.51 -15.02
CA HIS A 403 -8.52 18.78 -14.02
C HIS A 403 -7.40 19.68 -13.48
N PRO A 404 -7.72 20.75 -12.73
CA PRO A 404 -6.69 21.59 -12.13
C PRO A 404 -5.83 20.74 -11.16
N GLY A 405 -4.52 20.94 -11.22
CA GLY A 405 -3.52 20.11 -10.55
C GLY A 405 -2.35 20.91 -10.00
N GLY A 406 -1.32 20.20 -9.57
CA GLY A 406 -0.06 20.75 -9.10
C GLY A 406 -0.20 21.67 -7.90
N TRP A 407 0.68 22.67 -7.84
CA TRP A 407 0.73 23.65 -6.76
C TRP A 407 -0.42 24.66 -6.75
N ASP A 408 -1.35 24.58 -7.71
CA ASP A 408 -2.58 25.38 -7.65
C ASP A 408 -3.62 24.79 -6.70
N VAL A 409 -3.62 23.45 -6.52
CA VAL A 409 -4.67 22.76 -5.76
C VAL A 409 -4.16 22.07 -4.50
N ARG A 410 -2.90 21.61 -4.47
CA ARG A 410 -2.34 20.87 -3.33
C ARG A 410 -0.83 21.01 -3.23
N PHE A 411 -0.26 20.55 -2.11
CA PHE A 411 1.18 20.53 -1.90
C PHE A 411 1.80 19.14 -1.98
N ARG A 412 1.03 18.07 -2.17
CA ARG A 412 1.64 16.73 -2.19
C ARG A 412 0.85 15.73 -2.99
N ASN A 413 1.53 14.67 -3.34
CA ASN A 413 0.93 13.44 -3.78
C ASN A 413 0.05 12.85 -2.65
N THR A 414 -1.14 12.33 -2.99
CA THR A 414 -2.08 11.82 -1.97
C THR A 414 -1.73 10.41 -1.50
N ASP A 415 -0.99 9.63 -2.30
CA ASP A 415 -0.46 8.33 -1.87
C ASP A 415 0.64 8.48 -0.82
N ASP A 416 0.86 7.40 -0.07
CA ASP A 416 1.70 7.41 1.11
C ASP A 416 3.19 7.14 0.87
N ALA A 417 3.61 6.65 -0.28
CA ALA A 417 5.02 6.38 -0.50
C ALA A 417 5.81 7.66 -0.78
N VAL A 418 6.93 7.86 -0.06
CA VAL A 418 7.85 9.00 -0.26
C VAL A 418 8.36 9.10 -1.69
N ILE A 419 8.57 7.97 -2.38
CA ILE A 419 9.07 7.92 -3.76
C ILE A 419 8.20 8.69 -4.76
N TYR A 420 6.90 8.81 -4.52
CA TYR A 420 6.00 9.49 -5.43
C TYR A 420 6.02 11.02 -5.29
N GLN A 421 6.56 11.53 -4.18
CA GLN A 421 6.51 12.96 -3.92
C GLN A 421 7.48 13.75 -4.85
N PRO A 422 8.74 13.35 -5.05
CA PRO A 422 9.61 13.99 -6.05
C PRO A 422 9.03 13.93 -7.47
N GLU A 423 8.42 12.80 -7.86
CA GLU A 423 7.75 12.66 -9.16
C GLU A 423 6.59 13.64 -9.31
N TRP A 424 5.74 13.75 -8.27
CA TRP A 424 4.63 14.70 -8.26
C TRP A 424 5.13 16.16 -8.27
N ILE A 425 6.21 16.49 -7.54
CA ILE A 425 6.85 17.82 -7.56
C ILE A 425 7.30 18.17 -8.98
N ASN A 426 7.90 17.24 -9.71
CA ASN A 426 8.31 17.46 -11.09
C ASN A 426 7.08 17.75 -11.99
N ASN A 427 6.00 16.98 -11.84
CA ASN A 427 4.77 17.23 -12.61
C ASN A 427 4.06 18.53 -12.21
N ALA A 428 4.12 18.93 -10.95
CA ALA A 428 3.62 20.22 -10.47
C ALA A 428 4.46 21.38 -11.03
N TYR A 429 5.78 21.23 -11.06
CA TYR A 429 6.69 22.19 -11.67
C TYR A 429 6.45 22.35 -13.18
N TYR A 430 6.21 21.25 -13.90
CA TYR A 430 5.84 21.29 -15.31
C TYR A 430 4.54 22.05 -15.58
N GLN A 431 3.53 21.86 -14.73
CA GLN A 431 2.28 22.61 -14.80
C GLN A 431 2.49 24.09 -14.48
N HIS A 432 3.31 24.40 -13.47
CA HIS A 432 3.69 25.77 -13.12
C HIS A 432 4.36 26.49 -14.30
N LEU A 433 5.29 25.84 -15.01
CA LEU A 433 5.94 26.41 -16.19
C LEU A 433 4.96 26.74 -17.33
N ALA A 434 3.86 25.98 -17.44
CA ALA A 434 2.87 26.19 -18.49
C ALA A 434 1.80 27.24 -18.13
N GLY A 435 1.34 27.26 -16.87
CA GLY A 435 0.22 28.08 -16.43
C GLY A 435 0.60 29.34 -15.65
N GLY A 436 1.81 29.42 -15.07
CA GLY A 436 2.21 30.48 -14.14
C GLY A 436 1.52 30.44 -12.78
N GLY A 437 0.61 29.50 -12.54
CA GLY A 437 -0.11 29.28 -11.28
C GLY A 437 0.70 28.39 -10.34
N ALA A 438 1.51 28.98 -9.48
CA ALA A 438 1.97 28.27 -8.29
C ALA A 438 1.71 29.15 -7.08
N GLN A 439 0.99 28.60 -6.11
CA GLN A 439 0.86 29.21 -4.79
C GLN A 439 2.19 28.97 -4.04
N PRO A 440 2.97 30.01 -3.68
CA PRO A 440 4.27 29.81 -3.04
C PRO A 440 4.19 28.96 -1.75
N GLU A 441 3.08 29.05 -1.03
CA GLU A 441 2.81 28.21 0.14
C GLU A 441 2.69 26.72 -0.21
N GLN A 442 2.05 26.37 -1.33
CA GLN A 442 1.93 24.98 -1.75
C GLN A 442 3.28 24.42 -2.22
N VAL A 443 4.07 25.25 -2.92
CA VAL A 443 5.47 24.91 -3.25
C VAL A 443 6.24 24.63 -1.97
N ARG A 444 6.22 25.56 -1.01
CA ARG A 444 6.92 25.40 0.28
C ARG A 444 6.48 24.15 1.02
N ARG A 445 5.17 23.96 1.25
CA ARG A 445 4.63 22.79 1.96
C ARG A 445 4.99 21.47 1.28
N SER A 446 5.12 21.45 -0.06
CA SER A 446 5.50 20.24 -0.80
C SER A 446 6.90 19.74 -0.49
N ILE A 447 7.78 20.68 -0.17
CA ILE A 447 9.18 20.44 0.13
C ILE A 447 9.38 20.29 1.62
N GLU A 448 8.68 21.08 2.45
CA GLU A 448 8.64 20.88 3.90
C GLU A 448 8.18 19.47 4.26
N TRP A 449 7.22 18.89 3.53
CA TRP A 449 6.81 17.49 3.72
C TRP A 449 7.99 16.50 3.52
N LEU A 450 8.88 16.74 2.55
CA LEU A 450 10.11 15.96 2.38
C LEU A 450 11.15 16.27 3.46
N LEU A 451 11.34 17.55 3.79
CA LEU A 451 12.31 18.02 4.78
C LEU A 451 12.04 17.39 6.14
N VAL A 452 10.81 17.50 6.66
CA VAL A 452 10.48 17.00 8.01
C VAL A 452 10.64 15.49 8.14
N GLN A 453 10.66 14.75 7.04
CA GLN A 453 10.90 13.30 7.03
C GLN A 453 12.36 12.92 6.77
N ALA A 454 13.20 13.84 6.27
CA ALA A 454 14.58 13.54 5.87
C ALA A 454 15.42 13.03 7.04
N LEU A 455 16.27 12.05 6.75
CA LEU A 455 17.19 11.44 7.70
C LEU A 455 18.36 12.38 8.03
N PRO A 456 18.86 12.35 9.27
CA PRO A 456 19.87 13.30 9.72
C PRO A 456 21.22 13.16 8.99
N ASP A 457 21.55 11.98 8.48
CA ASP A 457 22.76 11.72 7.69
C ASP A 457 22.54 11.80 6.18
N GLY A 458 21.34 12.17 5.73
CA GLY A 458 21.02 12.32 4.30
C GLY A 458 20.82 11.02 3.54
N MET A 459 20.79 9.87 4.23
CA MET A 459 20.48 8.59 3.60
C MET A 459 19.09 8.64 2.94
N PRO A 460 18.92 8.03 1.75
CA PRO A 460 17.62 7.92 1.10
C PRO A 460 16.57 7.28 2.03
N LEU A 461 15.38 7.89 2.12
CA LEU A 461 14.32 7.38 2.98
C LEU A 461 13.59 6.23 2.28
N GLN A 462 13.28 5.17 3.03
CA GLN A 462 12.65 3.98 2.50
C GLN A 462 11.50 3.51 3.39
N TYR A 463 10.28 3.62 2.88
CA TYR A 463 9.09 2.97 3.44
C TYR A 463 8.05 2.77 2.35
N ASN A 464 7.16 1.80 2.54
CA ASN A 464 6.07 1.43 1.60
C ASN A 464 6.52 0.94 0.20
N TYR A 465 7.77 1.18 -0.19
CA TYR A 465 8.34 0.85 -1.50
C TYR A 465 9.76 0.29 -1.36
N PRO A 466 10.16 -0.73 -2.15
CA PRO A 466 11.46 -1.40 -2.00
C PRO A 466 12.66 -0.59 -2.53
N ILE A 467 12.44 0.54 -3.19
CA ILE A 467 13.51 1.46 -3.61
C ILE A 467 13.48 2.65 -2.66
N ALA A 468 14.66 3.00 -2.11
CA ALA A 468 14.83 4.18 -1.29
C ALA A 468 14.94 5.42 -2.18
N GLU A 469 14.24 6.50 -1.81
CA GLU A 469 14.21 7.75 -2.57
C GLU A 469 15.01 8.84 -1.86
N SER A 470 15.78 9.62 -2.61
CA SER A 470 16.48 10.79 -2.08
C SER A 470 15.75 12.07 -2.46
N SER A 471 15.87 13.09 -1.61
CA SER A 471 15.27 14.41 -1.83
C SER A 471 16.22 15.40 -2.52
N ASP A 472 17.42 14.97 -2.92
CA ASP A 472 18.49 15.83 -3.45
C ASP A 472 18.04 16.77 -4.58
N GLY A 473 17.49 16.21 -5.66
CA GLY A 473 17.01 17.01 -6.79
C GLY A 473 15.87 17.95 -6.43
N ALA A 474 14.83 17.42 -5.79
CA ALA A 474 13.64 18.19 -5.41
C ALA A 474 13.97 19.33 -4.42
N ALA A 475 14.86 19.08 -3.46
CA ALA A 475 15.32 20.09 -2.51
C ALA A 475 16.12 21.20 -3.20
N TYR A 476 17.02 20.85 -4.13
CA TYR A 476 17.78 21.87 -4.84
C TYR A 476 16.88 22.72 -5.77
N LEU A 477 15.92 22.09 -6.45
CA LEU A 477 14.87 22.80 -7.22
C LEU A 477 14.10 23.78 -6.31
N ALA A 478 13.69 23.33 -5.13
CA ALA A 478 12.98 24.16 -4.17
C ALA A 478 13.80 25.37 -3.72
N ALA A 479 15.09 25.19 -3.49
CA ALA A 479 15.99 26.27 -3.16
C ALA A 479 15.97 27.35 -4.25
N GLN A 480 16.02 26.96 -5.52
CA GLN A 480 15.96 27.91 -6.64
C GLN A 480 14.62 28.64 -6.74
N ILE A 481 13.50 27.93 -6.57
CA ILE A 481 12.16 28.51 -6.71
C ILE A 481 11.83 29.43 -5.53
N LEU A 482 12.19 29.03 -4.31
CA LEU A 482 11.78 29.71 -3.07
C LEU A 482 12.83 30.66 -2.52
N GLY A 483 14.09 30.56 -2.96
CA GLY A 483 15.20 31.33 -2.41
C GLY A 483 15.50 31.02 -0.94
N ASP A 484 15.18 29.80 -0.48
CA ASP A 484 15.37 29.38 0.91
C ASP A 484 16.66 28.54 1.07
N PRO A 485 17.64 29.00 1.86
CA PRO A 485 18.92 28.31 2.03
C PRO A 485 18.78 26.94 2.73
N ARG A 486 17.72 26.69 3.52
CA ARG A 486 17.53 25.40 4.19
C ARG A 486 17.47 24.24 3.19
N TYR A 487 16.96 24.50 1.99
CA TYR A 487 16.87 23.48 0.95
C TYR A 487 18.19 23.23 0.22
N ILE A 488 19.14 24.19 0.23
CA ILE A 488 20.53 23.91 -0.19
C ILE A 488 21.20 22.96 0.79
N TRP A 489 20.98 23.16 2.10
CA TRP A 489 21.51 22.24 3.10
C TRP A 489 20.92 20.84 2.94
N LEU A 490 19.60 20.74 2.77
CA LEU A 490 18.92 19.46 2.55
C LEU A 490 19.44 18.74 1.31
N ALA A 491 19.61 19.46 0.19
CA ALA A 491 20.17 18.90 -1.04
C ALA A 491 21.62 18.42 -0.84
N GLY A 492 22.46 19.24 -0.20
CA GLY A 492 23.85 18.88 0.10
C GLY A 492 23.96 17.61 0.94
N ARG A 493 23.18 17.54 2.03
CA ARG A 493 23.14 16.37 2.91
C ARG A 493 22.61 15.12 2.19
N ALA A 494 21.55 15.26 1.41
CA ALA A 494 20.96 14.15 0.64
C ALA A 494 21.92 13.61 -0.44
N LEU A 495 22.76 14.47 -1.05
CA LEU A 495 23.79 14.05 -2.01
C LEU A 495 24.91 13.27 -1.34
N GLU A 496 25.33 13.64 -0.12
CA GLU A 496 26.32 12.86 0.64
C GLU A 496 25.81 11.44 0.91
N GLY A 497 24.58 11.29 1.41
CA GLY A 497 23.98 9.98 1.65
C GLY A 497 23.78 9.17 0.37
N ARG A 498 23.40 9.83 -0.74
CA ARG A 498 23.27 9.18 -2.06
C ARG A 498 24.63 8.73 -2.61
N ALA A 499 25.68 9.54 -2.47
CA ALA A 499 27.03 9.17 -2.88
C ALA A 499 27.56 7.96 -2.10
N ALA A 500 27.26 7.88 -0.80
CA ALA A 500 27.67 6.77 0.06
C ALA A 500 26.95 5.44 -0.24
N THR A 501 25.78 5.48 -0.89
CA THR A 501 24.92 4.31 -1.10
C THR A 501 24.83 3.86 -2.56
N ILE A 502 24.35 4.76 -3.42
CA ILE A 502 24.01 4.49 -4.81
C ILE A 502 25.15 4.93 -5.74
N GLY A 503 25.84 6.02 -5.39
CA GLY A 503 26.96 6.56 -6.16
C GLY A 503 26.57 7.34 -7.43
N TYR A 504 25.27 7.61 -7.64
CA TYR A 504 24.79 8.42 -8.74
C TYR A 504 23.41 9.03 -8.45
N THR A 505 23.03 10.07 -9.20
CA THR A 505 21.70 10.70 -9.18
C THR A 505 21.09 10.79 -10.58
N GLY A 506 19.77 10.98 -10.65
CA GLY A 506 19.02 11.15 -11.90
C GLY A 506 18.88 12.62 -12.30
N ALA A 507 18.41 12.87 -13.53
CA ALA A 507 18.17 14.23 -13.99
C ALA A 507 17.04 14.90 -13.18
N GLN A 508 17.26 16.15 -12.77
CA GLN A 508 16.29 16.98 -12.08
C GLN A 508 15.94 18.21 -12.92
N PRO A 509 14.73 18.26 -13.52
CA PRO A 509 14.25 19.44 -14.23
C PRO A 509 14.24 20.68 -13.33
N GLY A 510 14.67 21.82 -13.88
CA GLY A 510 14.73 23.10 -13.19
C GLY A 510 16.00 23.25 -12.34
N VAL A 511 16.98 22.37 -12.50
CA VAL A 511 18.26 22.39 -11.76
C VAL A 511 19.43 22.46 -12.76
N GLU A 512 19.36 23.40 -13.70
CA GLU A 512 20.38 23.57 -14.74
C GLU A 512 21.45 24.62 -14.40
N GLY A 513 21.39 25.24 -13.22
CA GLY A 513 22.30 26.32 -12.84
C GLY A 513 22.74 26.30 -11.37
N PRO A 514 23.91 26.87 -11.07
CA PRO A 514 24.41 26.98 -9.70
C PRO A 514 23.60 28.00 -8.88
N SER A 515 23.58 27.81 -7.56
CA SER A 515 23.02 28.74 -6.59
C SER A 515 24.13 29.39 -5.77
N ASP A 516 24.02 30.69 -5.50
CA ASP A 516 24.96 31.45 -4.67
C ASP A 516 24.62 31.39 -3.16
N MET A 517 23.53 30.72 -2.79
CA MET A 517 23.10 30.60 -1.39
C MET A 517 24.06 29.74 -0.56
N VAL A 518 24.17 30.06 0.72
CA VAL A 518 24.81 29.20 1.73
C VAL A 518 23.69 28.52 2.51
N GLY A 519 23.63 27.20 2.42
CA GLY A 519 22.65 26.40 3.13
C GLY A 519 23.04 26.18 4.59
N HIS A 520 22.06 26.31 5.47
CA HIS A 520 22.18 26.09 6.91
C HIS A 520 21.26 24.94 7.32
N ALA A 521 21.69 24.17 8.32
CA ALA A 521 20.87 23.11 8.86
C ALA A 521 19.54 23.68 9.36
N PRO A 522 18.40 23.03 9.05
CA PRO A 522 17.14 23.43 9.63
C PRO A 522 17.17 23.25 11.16
N THR A 523 16.40 24.08 11.87
CA THR A 523 16.18 23.94 13.32
C THR A 523 14.88 23.19 13.64
N THR A 524 14.17 22.70 12.62
CA THR A 524 12.94 21.93 12.78
C THR A 524 13.22 20.66 13.57
N GLY A 525 12.52 20.46 14.69
CA GLY A 525 12.61 19.28 15.53
C GLY A 525 11.59 18.21 15.16
N SER A 526 11.09 17.50 16.17
CA SER A 526 9.99 16.54 16.00
C SER A 526 8.73 17.22 15.46
N CYS A 527 7.98 16.53 14.60
CA CYS A 527 6.83 17.09 13.88
C CYS A 527 5.64 16.14 13.85
N LEU A 528 4.44 16.67 14.10
CA LEU A 528 3.17 16.07 13.73
C LEU A 528 2.76 16.60 12.35
N VAL A 529 2.55 15.68 11.40
CA VAL A 529 2.27 16.00 10.00
C VAL A 529 0.86 15.53 9.63
N TYR A 530 0.08 16.43 9.04
CA TYR A 530 -1.19 16.14 8.39
C TYR A 530 -1.09 16.41 6.88
N GLY A 531 -1.93 15.75 6.11
CA GLY A 531 -2.00 15.98 4.67
C GLY A 531 -3.32 15.52 4.07
N ASP A 532 -3.56 15.91 2.82
CA ASP A 532 -4.69 15.40 2.05
C ASP A 532 -4.59 13.87 1.92
N SER A 533 -5.67 13.19 2.28
CA SER A 533 -5.81 11.73 2.31
C SER A 533 -6.55 11.15 1.11
N GLY A 534 -6.97 12.01 0.18
CA GLY A 534 -7.82 11.69 -0.96
C GLY A 534 -7.14 10.90 -2.08
N MET A 535 -7.68 11.05 -3.28
CA MET A 535 -7.18 10.47 -4.52
C MET A 535 -6.76 11.60 -5.48
N PRO A 536 -6.00 11.33 -6.55
CA PRO A 536 -5.54 12.37 -7.47
C PRO A 536 -6.63 13.31 -7.99
N ASN A 537 -7.86 12.86 -8.18
CA ASN A 537 -8.99 13.65 -8.66
C ASN A 537 -10.10 13.88 -7.61
N GLN A 538 -9.94 13.35 -6.40
CA GLN A 538 -10.92 13.46 -5.33
C GLN A 538 -10.23 14.01 -4.08
N PRO A 539 -10.41 15.30 -3.76
CA PRO A 539 -9.84 15.87 -2.54
C PRO A 539 -10.39 15.13 -1.32
N GLY A 540 -9.50 14.73 -0.42
CA GLY A 540 -9.84 14.10 0.85
C GLY A 540 -9.83 15.12 1.99
N PRO A 541 -10.23 14.69 3.20
CA PRO A 541 -10.03 15.50 4.39
C PRO A 541 -8.53 15.65 4.68
N LEU A 542 -8.17 16.78 5.30
CA LEU A 542 -6.90 16.90 6.00
C LEU A 542 -6.86 15.86 7.13
N ALA A 543 -5.89 14.96 7.08
CA ALA A 543 -5.85 13.79 7.93
C ALA A 543 -4.45 13.56 8.54
N PRO A 544 -4.36 12.84 9.68
CA PRO A 544 -3.08 12.46 10.27
C PRO A 544 -2.25 11.66 9.26
N ASP A 545 -0.98 12.03 9.08
CA ASP A 545 -0.09 11.38 8.11
C ASP A 545 1.08 10.68 8.84
N LYS A 546 1.91 11.45 9.54
CA LYS A 546 3.12 10.97 10.22
C LYS A 546 3.35 11.71 11.54
N ILE A 547 4.05 11.06 12.47
CA ILE A 547 4.80 11.75 13.52
C ILE A 547 6.28 11.44 13.30
N ILE A 548 7.10 12.48 13.23
CA ILE A 548 8.54 12.37 13.14
C ILE A 548 9.10 12.80 14.48
N PHE A 549 10.00 11.99 15.04
CA PHE A 549 10.82 12.32 16.18
C PHE A 549 12.27 12.52 15.74
N ARG A 550 12.93 13.56 16.24
CA ARG A 550 14.35 13.81 16.02
C ARG A 550 14.93 14.67 17.13
N ASP A 551 16.19 14.45 17.49
CA ASP A 551 16.92 15.30 18.44
C ASP A 551 17.96 16.21 17.77
N GLY A 552 18.14 16.11 16.45
CA GLY A 552 19.03 16.97 15.70
C GLY A 552 19.11 16.62 14.21
N TRP A 553 20.08 17.26 13.55
CA TRP A 553 20.38 17.14 12.12
C TRP A 553 21.83 16.71 11.85
N GLU A 554 22.55 16.32 12.90
CA GLU A 554 23.89 15.75 12.78
C GLU A 554 23.79 14.28 12.38
N PRO A 555 24.75 13.70 11.65
CA PRO A 555 24.64 12.31 11.17
C PRO A 555 24.40 11.25 12.26
N GLY A 556 24.85 11.53 13.49
CA GLY A 556 24.65 10.67 14.67
C GLY A 556 23.37 10.94 15.47
N SER A 557 22.53 11.90 15.06
CA SER A 557 21.26 12.22 15.71
C SER A 557 20.28 11.04 15.64
N ALA A 558 19.50 10.88 16.70
CA ALA A 558 18.44 9.89 16.73
C ALA A 558 17.24 10.39 15.92
N TYR A 559 16.54 9.46 15.29
CA TYR A 559 15.35 9.72 14.49
C TYR A 559 14.35 8.57 14.63
N ALA A 560 13.06 8.87 14.63
CA ALA A 560 12.01 7.87 14.52
C ALA A 560 10.80 8.39 13.74
N MET A 561 10.10 7.50 13.05
CA MET A 561 8.92 7.83 12.25
C MET A 561 7.78 6.87 12.54
N LEU A 562 6.67 7.43 13.02
CA LEU A 562 5.40 6.76 13.23
C LEU A 562 4.45 7.08 12.08
N ASN A 563 3.89 6.05 11.44
CA ASN A 563 2.90 6.21 10.40
C ASN A 563 1.48 6.24 10.98
N LEU A 564 0.64 7.18 10.55
CA LEU A 564 -0.69 7.40 11.11
C LEU A 564 -1.84 7.03 10.18
N ARG A 565 -1.59 6.55 8.94
CA ARG A 565 -2.66 6.32 7.98
C ARG A 565 -2.53 5.06 7.11
N PHE A 566 -3.66 4.67 6.55
CA PHE A 566 -3.85 3.58 5.59
C PHE A 566 -4.89 4.00 4.52
N THR A 567 -4.57 5.01 3.71
CA THR A 567 -5.47 5.59 2.69
C THR A 567 -4.79 5.79 1.34
N GLY A 568 -5.54 6.26 0.33
CA GLY A 568 -5.04 6.53 -1.02
C GLY A 568 -5.14 5.33 -1.97
N TRP A 569 -4.54 5.40 -3.15
CA TRP A 569 -4.54 4.29 -4.12
C TRP A 569 -3.56 3.20 -3.69
N HIS A 570 -2.36 3.62 -3.29
CA HIS A 570 -1.26 2.78 -2.83
C HIS A 570 -1.31 2.54 -1.31
N ARG A 571 -2.49 2.15 -0.79
CA ARG A 571 -2.76 2.07 0.65
C ARG A 571 -1.74 1.23 1.39
N TYR A 572 -0.99 1.90 2.25
CA TYR A 572 0.04 1.29 3.07
C TYR A 572 -0.51 0.87 4.43
N LYS A 573 -0.45 -0.44 4.77
CA LYS A 573 -1.12 -1.06 5.93
C LYS A 573 -0.50 -0.67 7.30
N ALA A 574 -0.06 0.57 7.44
CA ALA A 574 0.87 1.06 8.44
C ALA A 574 0.24 2.00 9.47
N SER A 575 -1.09 2.09 9.57
CA SER A 575 -1.71 2.89 10.63
C SER A 575 -1.17 2.48 12.00
N ASN A 576 -0.64 3.45 12.73
CA ASN A 576 0.02 3.32 14.02
C ASN A 576 1.28 2.42 14.06
N THR A 577 2.07 2.33 12.98
CA THR A 577 3.34 1.55 12.97
C THR A 577 4.57 2.43 13.09
N LEU A 578 5.53 2.00 13.90
CA LEU A 578 6.86 2.61 13.90
C LEU A 578 7.60 2.11 12.65
N THR A 579 7.56 2.93 11.62
CA THR A 579 8.02 2.61 10.25
C THR A 579 9.55 2.63 10.20
N LEU A 580 10.15 3.52 10.99
CA LEU A 580 11.60 3.65 11.11
C LEU A 580 12.00 4.10 12.51
N ALA A 581 13.04 3.50 13.07
CA ALA A 581 13.88 4.09 14.12
C ALA A 581 15.32 4.02 13.65
N TYR A 582 16.06 5.12 13.80
CA TYR A 582 17.33 5.35 13.11
C TYR A 582 18.31 6.09 13.99
N GLN A 583 19.55 5.62 14.03
CA GLN A 583 20.70 6.37 14.55
C GLN A 583 21.96 5.72 13.97
N ALA A 584 22.71 6.42 13.12
CA ALA A 584 23.84 5.84 12.37
C ALA A 584 23.47 4.56 11.58
N GLY A 585 22.24 4.48 11.08
CA GLY A 585 21.67 3.30 10.42
C GLY A 585 20.30 2.88 10.99
N PRO A 586 19.54 2.04 10.24
CA PRO A 586 18.22 1.59 10.68
C PRO A 586 18.32 0.60 11.84
N LEU A 587 17.51 0.84 12.87
CA LEU A 587 17.39 0.01 14.09
C LEU A 587 16.04 -0.72 14.13
N VAL A 588 14.99 -0.05 13.66
CA VAL A 588 13.67 -0.61 13.34
C VAL A 588 13.37 -0.17 11.92
N ALA A 589 12.96 -1.08 11.05
CA ALA A 589 12.58 -0.74 9.69
C ALA A 589 11.55 -1.75 9.18
N ASP A 590 10.66 -1.31 8.29
CA ASP A 590 9.72 -2.22 7.65
C ASP A 590 10.43 -3.25 6.79
N GLN A 591 9.83 -4.44 6.67
CA GLN A 591 10.35 -5.48 5.81
C GLN A 591 9.74 -5.36 4.42
N LEU A 592 10.51 -4.71 3.56
CA LEU A 592 10.15 -4.40 2.18
C LEU A 592 10.73 -5.42 1.18
N GLU A 593 11.44 -6.42 1.69
CA GLU A 593 11.90 -7.56 0.91
C GLU A 593 10.80 -8.62 0.83
N GLY A 594 10.53 -9.07 -0.39
CA GLY A 594 9.55 -10.11 -0.65
C GLY A 594 9.70 -10.66 -2.06
N ARG A 595 9.06 -11.80 -2.31
CA ARG A 595 9.12 -12.47 -3.62
C ARG A 595 8.60 -11.53 -4.70
N THR A 596 9.45 -11.18 -5.66
CA THR A 596 9.02 -10.55 -6.91
C THR A 596 8.35 -11.58 -7.79
N PHE A 597 7.18 -11.25 -8.33
CA PHE A 597 6.45 -12.14 -9.22
C PHE A 597 6.78 -11.79 -10.68
N ASN A 598 7.81 -12.41 -11.24
CA ASN A 598 8.30 -12.07 -12.59
C ASN A 598 7.28 -12.32 -13.71
N TRP A 599 6.23 -13.11 -13.44
CA TRP A 599 5.11 -13.33 -14.36
C TRP A 599 4.02 -12.24 -14.28
N LEU A 600 4.08 -11.34 -13.29
CA LEU A 600 3.24 -10.15 -13.24
C LEU A 600 3.80 -9.03 -14.12
N PRO A 601 2.95 -8.13 -14.64
CA PRO A 601 3.40 -6.92 -15.33
C PRO A 601 4.35 -6.09 -14.46
N VAL A 602 5.27 -5.34 -15.08
CA VAL A 602 6.35 -4.61 -14.39
C VAL A 602 5.85 -3.72 -13.25
N GLY A 603 4.77 -2.95 -13.44
CA GLY A 603 4.21 -2.09 -12.39
C GLY A 603 3.56 -2.84 -11.23
N ARG A 604 3.33 -4.15 -11.41
CA ARG A 604 2.61 -5.05 -10.49
C ARG A 604 3.52 -6.17 -9.97
N ARG A 605 4.84 -6.18 -10.21
CA ARG A 605 5.73 -7.26 -9.75
C ARG A 605 6.38 -7.05 -8.38
N PHE A 606 6.52 -5.80 -7.94
CA PHE A 606 7.30 -5.40 -6.75
C PHE A 606 6.56 -5.64 -5.44
N PHE A 607 7.25 -6.03 -4.37
CA PHE A 607 6.65 -6.16 -3.04
C PHE A 607 6.50 -4.77 -2.38
N ARG A 608 5.33 -4.14 -2.54
CA ARG A 608 5.07 -2.74 -2.14
C ARG A 608 3.60 -2.46 -1.82
N ASP A 609 3.30 -1.32 -1.23
CA ASP A 609 1.93 -0.81 -1.02
C ASP A 609 1.07 -1.82 -0.25
N LYS A 610 -0.13 -2.10 -0.78
CA LYS A 610 -1.10 -3.09 -0.26
C LYS A 610 -0.52 -4.50 -0.05
N ARG A 611 0.63 -4.81 -0.66
CA ARG A 611 1.23 -6.15 -0.59
C ARG A 611 2.15 -6.36 0.58
N ILE A 612 2.62 -5.29 1.22
CA ILE A 612 3.42 -5.42 2.44
C ILE A 612 2.46 -5.89 3.54
N PRO A 613 2.61 -7.11 4.08
CA PRO A 613 1.71 -7.63 5.08
C PRO A 613 1.86 -6.84 6.38
N ARG A 614 0.79 -6.80 7.17
CA ARG A 614 0.78 -6.08 8.44
C ARG A 614 1.83 -6.62 9.43
N GLU A 615 2.11 -7.92 9.37
CA GLU A 615 3.14 -8.61 10.16
C GLU A 615 4.59 -8.31 9.73
N ASN A 616 4.80 -7.53 8.66
CA ASN A 616 6.10 -7.03 8.24
C ASN A 616 6.40 -5.64 8.81
N LEU A 617 5.46 -5.05 9.55
CA LEU A 617 5.51 -3.69 10.10
C LEU A 617 5.58 -3.73 11.63
N SER A 618 6.11 -2.66 12.24
CA SER A 618 6.24 -2.59 13.70
C SER A 618 5.01 -1.97 14.40
N GLY A 619 3.99 -2.78 14.69
CA GLY A 619 2.76 -2.33 15.34
C GLY A 619 1.83 -3.46 15.78
N LEU A 620 0.60 -3.11 16.16
CA LEU A 620 -0.42 -4.09 16.56
C LEU A 620 -0.77 -5.02 15.39
N LEU A 621 -0.87 -6.30 15.70
CA LEU A 621 -1.46 -7.37 14.90
C LEU A 621 -2.71 -7.87 15.62
N VAL A 622 -3.80 -8.06 14.88
CA VAL A 622 -5.02 -8.70 15.37
C VAL A 622 -5.34 -9.90 14.51
N ALA A 623 -5.86 -10.97 15.10
CA ALA A 623 -6.21 -12.17 14.36
C ALA A 623 -7.26 -11.87 13.27
N ARG A 624 -7.19 -12.62 12.16
CA ARG A 624 -8.26 -12.65 11.16
C ARG A 624 -9.53 -13.21 11.80
N SER A 625 -10.66 -12.73 11.31
CA SER A 625 -11.97 -13.28 11.62
C SER A 625 -12.89 -13.17 10.40
N GLY A 626 -14.09 -13.72 10.49
CA GLY A 626 -15.13 -13.50 9.48
C GLY A 626 -14.80 -14.13 8.13
N MET A 627 -15.02 -13.38 7.04
CA MET A 627 -14.77 -13.82 5.68
C MET A 627 -13.28 -13.82 5.36
N SER A 628 -12.53 -12.87 5.93
CA SER A 628 -11.06 -12.81 5.78
C SER A 628 -10.36 -14.07 6.29
N ASP A 629 -10.79 -14.58 7.45
CA ASP A 629 -10.28 -15.85 8.00
C ASP A 629 -10.70 -17.06 7.14
N LEU A 630 -11.98 -17.15 6.74
CA LEU A 630 -12.45 -18.23 5.86
C LEU A 630 -11.67 -18.28 4.54
N ILE A 631 -11.49 -17.14 3.87
CA ILE A 631 -10.72 -17.05 2.62
C ILE A 631 -9.26 -17.42 2.88
N GLY A 632 -8.66 -16.92 3.96
CA GLY A 632 -7.30 -17.28 4.37
C GLY A 632 -7.14 -18.78 4.61
N GLN A 633 -8.13 -19.43 5.22
CA GLN A 633 -8.11 -20.87 5.44
C GLN A 633 -8.32 -21.67 4.15
N LEU A 634 -9.08 -21.18 3.18
CA LEU A 634 -9.33 -21.87 1.91
C LEU A 634 -8.28 -21.63 0.83
N THR A 635 -7.61 -20.46 0.86
CA THR A 635 -6.68 -20.02 -0.19
C THR A 635 -5.25 -19.76 0.30
N GLY A 636 -5.05 -19.77 1.62
CA GLY A 636 -3.79 -19.48 2.29
C GLY A 636 -3.65 -18.02 2.76
N GLY A 637 -2.54 -17.73 3.45
CA GLY A 637 -2.25 -16.42 4.04
C GLY A 637 -1.92 -16.51 5.53
N GLY A 638 -1.32 -15.45 6.08
CA GLY A 638 -1.00 -15.37 7.50
C GLY A 638 -2.25 -15.31 8.39
N PRO A 639 -2.11 -15.59 9.71
CA PRO A 639 -3.24 -15.57 10.65
C PRO A 639 -3.71 -14.16 11.02
N TRP A 640 -3.00 -13.12 10.57
CA TRP A 640 -3.21 -11.74 10.97
C TRP A 640 -4.07 -10.97 9.97
N ALA A 641 -4.97 -10.14 10.49
CA ALA A 641 -5.76 -9.20 9.69
C ALA A 641 -4.86 -8.15 9.04
N GLN A 642 -5.21 -7.75 7.83
CA GLN A 642 -4.37 -6.92 6.97
C GLN A 642 -4.91 -5.50 6.81
N ASP A 643 -6.06 -5.20 7.41
CA ASP A 643 -6.90 -4.03 7.15
C ASP A 643 -7.05 -3.16 8.40
N PRO A 644 -6.00 -2.48 8.88
CA PRO A 644 -6.09 -1.61 10.06
C PRO A 644 -7.03 -0.43 9.82
N PRO A 645 -7.51 0.27 10.87
CA PRO A 645 -8.29 1.50 10.71
C PRO A 645 -7.60 2.50 9.77
N PHE A 646 -8.39 3.33 9.08
CA PHE A 646 -7.86 4.29 8.09
C PHE A 646 -6.84 5.25 8.70
N TYR A 647 -7.04 5.64 9.95
CA TYR A 647 -6.17 6.56 10.67
C TYR A 647 -5.94 6.09 12.10
N ALA A 648 -4.78 6.45 12.63
CA ALA A 648 -4.55 6.56 14.06
C ALA A 648 -4.97 7.96 14.53
N GLY A 649 -5.74 8.04 15.60
CA GLY A 649 -6.02 9.31 16.26
C GLY A 649 -4.77 9.78 17.03
N VAL A 650 -4.54 11.09 17.07
CA VAL A 650 -3.48 11.69 17.90
C VAL A 650 -4.15 12.35 19.09
N GLU A 651 -3.97 11.77 20.28
CA GLU A 651 -4.50 12.32 21.52
C GLU A 651 -3.64 13.45 22.05
N GLN A 652 -2.32 13.28 21.94
CA GLN A 652 -1.33 14.23 22.43
C GLN A 652 -0.10 14.18 21.54
N PHE A 653 0.45 15.35 21.23
CA PHE A 653 1.79 15.53 20.71
C PHE A 653 2.42 16.73 21.39
N SER A 654 3.63 16.57 21.91
CA SER A 654 4.34 17.65 22.61
C SER A 654 5.84 17.50 22.41
N THR A 655 6.50 18.64 22.26
CA THR A 655 7.96 18.71 22.16
C THR A 655 8.54 19.40 23.39
N GLY A 656 9.63 18.85 23.94
CA GLY A 656 10.21 19.29 25.21
C GLY A 656 11.71 19.55 25.12
N LEU A 657 12.32 20.01 26.22
CA LEU A 657 13.78 20.15 26.29
C LEU A 657 14.47 18.79 26.47
N GLU A 658 13.87 17.91 27.28
CA GLU A 658 14.44 16.60 27.64
C GLU A 658 13.98 15.50 26.68
N TYR A 659 12.71 15.51 26.31
CA TYR A 659 12.13 14.52 25.42
C TYR A 659 10.93 15.09 24.67
N ASP A 660 10.65 14.47 23.53
CA ASP A 660 9.42 14.66 22.77
C ASP A 660 8.48 13.49 23.02
N SER A 661 7.18 13.73 22.98
CA SER A 661 6.20 12.66 23.23
C SER A 661 4.97 12.73 22.36
N SER A 662 4.40 11.55 22.11
CA SER A 662 3.08 11.42 21.50
C SER A 662 2.27 10.34 22.18
N THR A 663 0.95 10.49 22.15
CA THR A 663 0.00 9.41 22.44
C THR A 663 -0.99 9.31 21.30
N THR A 664 -1.13 8.10 20.75
CA THR A 664 -1.96 7.80 19.59
C THR A 664 -2.90 6.64 19.86
N THR A 665 -4.01 6.57 19.12
CA THR A 665 -5.01 5.51 19.28
C THR A 665 -5.44 4.87 17.97
N LEU A 666 -5.66 3.56 18.03
CA LEU A 666 -6.47 2.81 17.07
C LEU A 666 -7.72 2.31 17.79
N SER A 667 -8.88 2.40 17.16
CA SER A 667 -10.14 1.99 17.78
C SER A 667 -10.88 0.95 16.95
N GLY A 668 -11.45 -0.05 17.64
CA GLY A 668 -12.42 -0.99 17.08
C GLY A 668 -11.91 -1.89 15.95
N TRP A 669 -10.60 -2.10 15.81
CA TRP A 669 -10.04 -2.98 14.79
C TRP A 669 -10.35 -4.44 15.13
N ARG A 670 -11.42 -4.98 14.55
CA ARG A 670 -11.95 -6.31 14.87
C ARG A 670 -12.20 -6.49 16.38
N GLY A 671 -12.67 -5.42 17.02
CA GLY A 671 -12.94 -5.36 18.46
C GLY A 671 -11.74 -4.97 19.32
N TRP A 672 -10.53 -4.85 18.76
CA TRP A 672 -9.36 -4.37 19.47
C TRP A 672 -9.22 -2.85 19.38
N SER A 673 -8.82 -2.23 20.48
CA SER A 673 -8.37 -0.84 20.53
C SER A 673 -6.95 -0.80 21.08
N GLN A 674 -6.13 0.12 20.59
CA GLN A 674 -4.75 0.33 21.01
C GLN A 674 -4.57 1.79 21.43
N ARG A 675 -3.86 2.00 22.53
CA ARG A 675 -3.22 3.27 22.88
C ARG A 675 -1.71 3.06 22.84
N ARG A 676 -1.00 3.89 22.08
CA ARG A 676 0.45 3.85 21.94
C ARG A 676 1.03 5.19 22.36
N THR A 677 1.88 5.17 23.38
CA THR A 677 2.64 6.33 23.85
C THR A 677 4.10 6.17 23.47
N ILE A 678 4.68 7.17 22.82
CA ILE A 678 6.10 7.22 22.50
C ILE A 678 6.73 8.36 23.28
N ARG A 679 7.84 8.10 23.97
CA ARG A 679 8.72 9.11 24.55
C ARG A 679 10.11 8.99 23.94
N PHE A 680 10.55 10.07 23.35
CA PHE A 680 11.79 10.17 22.59
C PHE A 680 12.75 11.10 23.33
N TYR A 681 13.66 10.55 24.13
CA TYR A 681 14.60 11.34 24.93
C TYR A 681 15.76 11.84 24.07
N HIS A 682 16.08 13.12 24.17
CA HIS A 682 17.16 13.73 23.40
C HIS A 682 18.52 13.23 23.90
N GLY A 683 19.32 12.62 23.00
CA GLY A 683 20.55 11.90 23.40
C GLY A 683 20.30 10.70 24.33
N GLY A 684 19.06 10.19 24.35
CA GLY A 684 18.57 9.19 25.28
C GLY A 684 17.86 8.01 24.63
N PRO A 685 17.19 7.17 25.43
CA PRO A 685 16.42 6.05 24.93
C PRO A 685 15.13 6.49 24.23
N LEU A 686 14.65 5.67 23.29
CA LEU A 686 13.29 5.74 22.77
C LEU A 686 12.42 4.70 23.47
N VAL A 687 11.33 5.14 24.09
CA VAL A 687 10.41 4.29 24.85
C VAL A 687 9.06 4.26 24.16
N VAL A 688 8.60 3.06 23.78
CA VAL A 688 7.28 2.82 23.21
C VAL A 688 6.47 2.01 24.21
N TYR A 689 5.37 2.59 24.68
CA TYR A 689 4.41 1.95 25.56
C TYR A 689 3.12 1.66 24.82
N ASP A 690 2.82 0.38 24.63
CA ASP A 690 1.63 -0.13 23.97
C ASP A 690 0.67 -0.72 25.00
N GLN A 691 -0.58 -0.26 24.95
CA GLN A 691 -1.72 -0.86 25.64
C GLN A 691 -2.77 -1.21 24.59
N ALA A 692 -3.22 -2.46 24.53
CA ALA A 692 -4.30 -2.85 23.65
C ALA A 692 -5.31 -3.75 24.37
N ASP A 693 -6.58 -3.43 24.18
CA ASP A 693 -7.71 -4.14 24.79
C ASP A 693 -8.60 -4.69 23.69
N GLY A 694 -9.08 -5.92 23.87
CA GLY A 694 -9.93 -6.60 22.90
C GLY A 694 -10.68 -7.80 23.48
N PRO A 695 -11.40 -8.53 22.63
CA PRO A 695 -12.22 -9.66 23.08
C PRO A 695 -11.35 -10.78 23.65
N ALA A 696 -11.78 -11.35 24.79
CA ALA A 696 -11.10 -12.49 25.38
C ALA A 696 -11.05 -13.68 24.40
N GLY A 697 -9.89 -14.32 24.31
CA GLY A 697 -9.67 -15.50 23.45
C GLY A 697 -9.44 -15.20 21.96
N VAL A 698 -9.50 -13.93 21.54
CA VAL A 698 -9.06 -13.52 20.20
C VAL A 698 -7.56 -13.20 20.25
N PRO A 699 -6.70 -13.81 19.42
CA PRO A 699 -5.27 -13.49 19.44
C PRO A 699 -4.96 -12.07 18.96
N ALA A 700 -3.97 -11.45 19.60
CA ALA A 700 -3.32 -10.23 19.16
C ALA A 700 -1.83 -10.27 19.53
N ALA A 701 -1.02 -9.43 18.90
CA ALA A 701 0.41 -9.30 19.19
C ALA A 701 0.90 -7.90 18.85
N ILE A 702 2.04 -7.47 19.41
CA ILE A 702 2.82 -6.36 18.86
C ILE A 702 3.99 -6.96 18.08
N ALA A 703 4.11 -6.60 16.82
CA ALA A 703 5.24 -6.99 15.98
C ALA A 703 6.33 -5.92 16.00
N TRP A 704 7.58 -6.37 15.90
CA TRP A 704 8.76 -5.54 15.68
C TRP A 704 9.61 -6.13 14.55
N SER A 705 9.91 -5.30 13.56
CA SER A 705 10.80 -5.62 12.43
C SER A 705 12.18 -5.02 12.67
N LEU A 706 13.17 -5.88 12.88
CA LEU A 706 14.50 -5.51 13.39
C LEU A 706 15.58 -5.94 12.38
N PRO A 707 16.00 -5.06 11.45
CA PRO A 707 17.01 -5.40 10.45
C PRO A 707 18.37 -5.67 11.12
N GLY A 708 19.07 -6.72 10.67
CA GLY A 708 20.41 -7.06 11.16
C GLY A 708 20.50 -7.51 12.63
N ALA A 709 19.36 -7.67 13.32
CA ALA A 709 19.34 -7.98 14.75
C ALA A 709 19.82 -9.40 15.07
N ALA A 710 20.45 -9.54 16.23
CA ALA A 710 20.87 -10.82 16.80
C ALA A 710 19.66 -11.66 17.28
N PRO A 711 19.84 -12.96 17.60
CA PRO A 711 18.81 -13.72 18.29
C PRO A 711 18.35 -13.07 19.61
N LEU A 712 17.07 -13.19 19.92
CA LEU A 712 16.52 -12.72 21.19
C LEU A 712 17.16 -13.46 22.38
N ALA A 713 17.75 -12.72 23.31
CA ALA A 713 18.36 -13.23 24.54
C ALA A 713 17.49 -12.82 25.75
N GLY A 714 16.58 -13.69 26.15
CA GLY A 714 15.62 -13.41 27.22
C GLY A 714 14.62 -12.32 26.81
N LYS A 715 14.81 -11.11 27.34
CA LYS A 715 13.97 -9.92 27.05
C LYS A 715 14.70 -8.87 26.21
N ARG A 716 15.92 -9.18 25.77
CA ARG A 716 16.85 -8.22 25.16
C ARG A 716 17.31 -8.74 23.81
N ILE A 717 17.42 -7.85 22.84
CA ILE A 717 17.91 -8.17 21.49
C ILE A 717 18.93 -7.12 21.07
N ALA A 718 20.13 -7.55 20.68
CA ALA A 718 21.12 -6.65 20.09
C ALA A 718 20.70 -6.32 18.66
N LEU A 719 20.70 -5.03 18.33
CA LEU A 719 20.33 -4.53 17.00
C LEU A 719 21.57 -4.19 16.18
N ARG A 720 22.62 -3.69 16.84
CA ARG A 720 23.90 -3.38 16.22
C ARG A 720 25.02 -3.45 17.26
N ASP A 721 26.16 -4.00 16.85
CA ASP A 721 27.41 -4.01 17.62
C ASP A 721 28.40 -2.96 17.07
N GLY A 722 29.50 -2.72 17.79
CA GLY A 722 30.61 -1.88 17.34
C GLY A 722 30.65 -0.50 18.01
N PRO A 723 31.08 0.57 17.29
CA PRO A 723 31.30 1.89 17.89
C PRO A 723 30.00 2.58 18.33
N ASP A 724 28.89 2.28 17.66
CA ASP A 724 27.55 2.83 17.94
C ASP A 724 26.58 1.70 18.32
N PRO A 725 26.79 1.02 19.46
CA PRO A 725 26.00 -0.15 19.83
C PRO A 725 24.53 0.24 20.05
N ALA A 726 23.62 -0.66 19.69
CA ALA A 726 22.20 -0.46 19.88
C ALA A 726 21.50 -1.78 20.21
N GLU A 727 20.48 -1.72 21.04
CA GLU A 727 19.70 -2.87 21.48
C GLU A 727 18.26 -2.47 21.82
N MET A 728 17.38 -3.46 21.87
CA MET A 728 15.99 -3.27 22.31
C MET A 728 15.67 -4.19 23.49
N VAL A 729 14.96 -3.66 24.48
CA VAL A 729 14.49 -4.38 25.66
C VAL A 729 12.97 -4.38 25.72
N PHE A 730 12.39 -5.56 25.97
CA PHE A 730 10.94 -5.76 26.07
C PHE A 730 10.52 -6.03 27.52
N VAL A 731 9.56 -5.26 28.03
CA VAL A 731 9.03 -5.40 29.38
C VAL A 731 7.50 -5.49 29.34
N GLY A 732 6.92 -6.37 30.15
CA GLY A 732 5.46 -6.55 30.24
C GLY A 732 4.85 -7.61 29.30
N ALA A 733 5.59 -8.08 28.29
CA ALA A 733 5.12 -9.16 27.40
C ALA A 733 4.84 -10.46 28.17
N GLY A 734 3.77 -11.17 27.79
CA GLY A 734 3.48 -12.51 28.31
C GLY A 734 4.42 -13.56 27.75
N ALA A 735 4.65 -13.51 26.43
CA ALA A 735 5.65 -14.30 25.74
C ALA A 735 6.22 -13.50 24.56
N LEU A 736 7.45 -13.83 24.18
CA LEU A 736 8.11 -13.28 22.99
C LEU A 736 8.38 -14.44 22.03
N GLN A 737 7.98 -14.28 20.78
CA GLN A 737 8.36 -15.18 19.69
C GLN A 737 9.37 -14.47 18.81
N ASP A 738 10.49 -15.13 18.53
CA ASP A 738 11.57 -14.60 17.70
C ASP A 738 11.67 -15.45 16.42
N GLU A 739 11.48 -14.78 15.29
CA GLU A 739 11.50 -15.38 13.97
C GLU A 739 12.65 -14.77 13.13
N ALA A 740 13.54 -15.64 12.65
CA ALA A 740 14.55 -15.24 11.68
C ALA A 740 13.91 -14.94 10.32
N GLN A 741 14.49 -13.99 9.60
CA GLN A 741 13.95 -13.50 8.34
C GLN A 741 14.87 -13.83 7.17
N GLU A 742 14.29 -14.03 5.99
CA GLU A 742 15.05 -14.34 4.77
C GLU A 742 16.06 -13.21 4.43
N SER A 743 15.73 -11.96 4.77
CA SER A 743 16.55 -10.77 4.55
C SER A 743 17.73 -10.59 5.53
N GLY A 744 17.92 -11.50 6.49
CA GLY A 744 18.99 -11.38 7.49
C GLY A 744 18.65 -10.50 8.71
N GLY A 745 17.38 -10.18 8.92
CA GLY A 745 16.87 -9.53 10.14
C GLY A 745 16.10 -10.48 11.07
N ARG A 746 15.40 -9.89 12.06
CA ARG A 746 14.49 -10.58 12.98
C ARG A 746 13.11 -9.94 13.00
N ARG A 747 12.08 -10.78 13.18
CA ARG A 747 10.76 -10.36 13.60
C ARG A 747 10.49 -10.87 15.01
N VAL A 748 10.16 -9.95 15.92
CA VAL A 748 9.76 -10.31 17.28
C VAL A 748 8.26 -10.06 17.44
N LEU A 749 7.53 -11.07 17.88
CA LEU A 749 6.11 -10.97 18.24
C LEU A 749 5.96 -11.01 19.76
N ALA A 750 5.46 -9.93 20.33
CA ALA A 750 5.09 -9.86 21.74
C ALA A 750 3.63 -10.25 21.92
N LEU A 751 3.39 -11.35 22.64
CA LEU A 751 2.07 -11.89 22.92
C LEU A 751 1.54 -11.38 24.28
N PRO A 752 0.22 -11.23 24.42
CA PRO A 752 -0.39 -10.76 25.66
C PRO A 752 -0.17 -11.73 26.83
N ALA A 753 0.06 -11.19 28.03
CA ALA A 753 0.11 -11.97 29.27
C ALA A 753 -1.28 -12.42 29.74
N GLN A 754 -2.31 -11.64 29.40
CA GLN A 754 -3.70 -11.89 29.77
C GLN A 754 -4.59 -11.86 28.51
N ALA A 755 -5.51 -12.82 28.39
CA ALA A 755 -6.43 -12.86 27.26
C ALA A 755 -7.24 -11.55 27.16
N GLY A 756 -7.28 -10.95 25.98
CA GLY A 756 -7.99 -9.69 25.73
C GLY A 756 -7.24 -8.42 26.19
N HIS A 757 -6.08 -8.54 26.82
CA HIS A 757 -5.30 -7.39 27.31
C HIS A 757 -3.81 -7.56 26.96
N LEU A 758 -3.27 -6.64 26.17
CA LEU A 758 -1.87 -6.59 25.79
C LEU A 758 -1.24 -5.32 26.35
N THR A 759 -0.18 -5.48 27.14
CA THR A 759 0.65 -4.36 27.60
C THR A 759 2.11 -4.67 27.26
N LEU A 760 2.79 -3.74 26.59
CA LEU A 760 4.20 -3.88 26.23
C LEU A 760 4.92 -2.55 26.36
N VAL A 761 6.06 -2.55 27.04
CA VAL A 761 7.05 -1.48 26.96
C VAL A 761 8.23 -1.98 26.14
N SER A 762 8.53 -1.29 25.05
CA SER A 762 9.70 -1.55 24.21
C SER A 762 10.66 -0.37 24.34
N VAL A 763 11.89 -0.63 24.74
CA VAL A 763 12.91 0.39 25.01
C VAL A 763 14.05 0.19 24.02
N LEU A 764 14.24 1.16 23.13
CA LEU A 764 15.39 1.22 22.25
C LEU A 764 16.51 1.97 22.97
N LEU A 765 17.61 1.27 23.22
CA LEU A 765 18.81 1.79 23.89
C LEU A 765 19.92 1.94 22.86
N THR A 766 20.45 3.14 22.73
CA THR A 766 21.49 3.43 21.74
C THR A 766 22.73 4.04 22.38
N SER A 767 23.88 3.84 21.74
CA SER A 767 25.16 4.44 22.11
C SER A 767 25.47 4.24 23.61
N GLY A 768 25.60 5.33 24.39
CA GLY A 768 25.90 5.28 25.83
C GLY A 768 24.81 4.63 26.71
N TRP A 769 23.64 4.33 26.15
CA TRP A 769 22.57 3.61 26.83
C TRP A 769 22.59 2.11 26.54
N ALA A 770 23.37 1.63 25.58
CA ALA A 770 23.53 0.20 25.37
C ALA A 770 24.14 -0.46 26.62
N GLY A 771 23.55 -1.56 27.05
CA GLY A 771 23.80 -2.24 28.31
C GLY A 771 23.01 -1.69 29.51
N ALA A 772 22.19 -0.64 29.35
CA ALA A 772 21.43 -0.06 30.46
C ALA A 772 20.47 -1.07 31.08
N ASP A 773 20.33 -0.98 32.41
CA ASP A 773 19.36 -1.76 33.16
C ASP A 773 17.97 -1.13 33.03
N VAL A 774 16.97 -1.97 32.76
CA VAL A 774 15.59 -1.54 32.48
C VAL A 774 14.66 -2.33 33.39
N GLN A 775 14.08 -1.64 34.37
CA GLN A 775 13.21 -2.25 35.37
C GLN A 775 11.84 -1.59 35.38
N LEU A 776 10.80 -2.41 35.52
CA LEU A 776 9.45 -1.93 35.78
C LEU A 776 9.24 -1.81 37.28
N ASP A 777 9.04 -0.59 37.78
CA ASP A 777 8.57 -0.35 39.13
C ASP A 777 7.04 -0.48 39.16
N SER A 778 6.58 -1.65 39.62
CA SER A 778 5.16 -1.95 39.70
C SER A 778 4.40 -1.15 40.76
N ALA A 779 5.07 -0.56 41.75
CA ALA A 779 4.41 0.21 42.80
C ALA A 779 3.91 1.56 42.25
N ASP A 780 4.75 2.22 41.46
CA ASP A 780 4.49 3.58 40.97
C ASP A 780 4.18 3.63 39.47
N ALA A 781 4.02 2.47 38.81
CA ALA A 781 3.83 2.35 37.36
C ALA A 781 4.89 3.13 36.55
N ASN A 782 6.15 3.07 37.00
CA ASN A 782 7.28 3.74 36.37
C ASN A 782 8.20 2.72 35.71
N LEU A 783 8.83 3.10 34.60
CA LEU A 783 9.97 2.40 34.04
C LEU A 783 11.25 3.12 34.44
N LEU A 784 12.14 2.39 35.10
CA LEU A 784 13.46 2.87 35.50
C LEU A 784 14.52 2.40 34.50
N ILE A 785 15.22 3.34 33.88
CA ILE A 785 16.35 3.07 32.97
C ILE A 785 17.63 3.64 33.61
N THR A 786 18.62 2.78 33.85
CA THR A 786 19.88 3.18 34.52
C THR A 786 21.09 2.78 33.68
N SER A 787 21.94 3.76 33.35
CA SER A 787 23.24 3.54 32.68
C SER A 787 24.34 4.25 33.46
N GLY A 788 25.18 3.49 34.17
CA GLY A 788 26.20 4.06 35.05
C GLY A 788 25.59 4.98 36.13
N ALA A 789 25.93 6.26 36.10
CA ALA A 789 25.38 7.28 37.01
C ALA A 789 24.11 7.97 36.49
N GLN A 790 23.75 7.75 35.22
CA GLN A 790 22.56 8.33 34.61
C GLN A 790 21.33 7.50 34.93
N ARG A 791 20.22 8.19 35.20
CA ARG A 791 18.95 7.58 35.57
C ARG A 791 17.81 8.33 34.89
N ILE A 792 16.96 7.60 34.18
CA ILE A 792 15.70 8.12 33.63
C ILE A 792 14.55 7.37 34.30
N ILE A 793 13.54 8.12 34.74
CA ILE A 793 12.28 7.59 35.26
C ILE A 793 11.21 7.95 34.25
N VAL A 794 10.58 6.94 33.66
CA VAL A 794 9.57 7.11 32.63
C VAL A 794 8.20 6.74 33.20
N PRO A 795 7.29 7.70 33.40
CA PRO A 795 5.96 7.41 33.90
C PRO A 795 5.17 6.57 32.89
N LEU A 796 4.59 5.43 33.26
CA LEU A 796 3.79 4.63 32.33
C LEU A 796 2.28 4.91 32.45
N ASP A 797 1.88 5.82 33.34
CA ASP A 797 0.55 6.39 33.29
C ASP A 797 0.47 7.41 32.16
N GLY A 798 -0.59 7.31 31.35
CA GLY A 798 -0.83 8.25 30.27
C GLY A 798 -1.50 9.54 30.76
N ARG A 799 -1.03 10.10 31.89
CA ARG A 799 -1.51 11.33 32.54
C ARG A 799 -0.41 12.35 32.72
#